data_AF-A0A419W180-F1
#
_entry.id   AF-A0A419W180-F1
#
_cell.length_a   1.000
_cell.length_b   1.000
_cell.length_c   1.000
_cell.angle_alpha   90.00
_cell.angle_beta   90.00
_cell.angle_gamma   90.00
#
_symmetry.space_group_name_H-M   'P 1'
#
loop_
_entity.id
_entity.type
_entity.pdbx_description
1 polymer ?
#
loop_
_entity_poly.entity_id
_entity_poly.type
_entity_poly.pdbx_seq_one_letter_code
_entity_poly.pdbx_strand_id
1 'polypeptide(L)'
;MLGIGSVGTAIGSATPQESADRGRDGRPWNRDVDANEHTLFDLHSLDVDHVHTAARDADALVWRDEEGILHVDTQDETLYSGEDFTEAVQTALDSLTDGRDRKERVVVAASGTVTDGGTNWDEPGPDAIDVPSNVVLDVRGTIRVDGGIALRALDAENIEIPRAVIRGEGQALLFRSVRNVHIGRLDIRGEPAISGVRIDGFAKGRGDDTIRCEDIQIDSTYIERIVEGSNEHAFETYAVDRLQLGEIIVKDVPTGAGVLLNDTQDATVGEIVALDIDPGGGYGAFRLANSCTDITCGQVVARNAARGVFTVSDTSHATVNSVNIAGTDSHGVLIQDGENITINGGVIKDPGDEGVRIDSRSSPEHRPAESVSVSNLRIVDESGQEGISVTVGGRSGKDTNNVRVVNNDVRDSGGIYVESPSTIVRDNVGDGIASGSVTLESGAAPAARVEDIAEHGSATLDLRAQVTTVPDVPFAWDHRFEWTGDGWDLVIEWESDPGEDLELNFVADQPQVTAGLVNETDDEDEDDEFDVGDRSPGVVDGFENGNLDEYEGSADNYEVTSEAPIAEGNYSLKGGVNSDNATPIVSTDGLERYPSQGTTFSAEIGFTEEMPHMGIVFGAMDVGDFHLIRLENLWSYFEEDDPDIKLQMLAGGDVKDGVDPEALEPGEFHELVVEWSQDDEITVTLHDPDGAEIASVTGYGDGRTAGGIGTRRTALLDDITIDEVH
;
A
#
# COMPACT_ATOMS: atom_id res chain seq x y z
N MET A 1 78.69 -11.98 41.19
CA MET A 1 79.61 -11.73 40.06
C MET A 1 79.16 -10.42 39.44
N LEU A 2 79.75 -9.26 39.76
CA LEU A 2 80.98 -8.66 39.18
C LEU A 2 80.95 -8.71 37.63
N GLY A 3 81.05 -7.61 36.88
CA GLY A 3 81.28 -6.21 37.23
C GLY A 3 81.37 -5.32 35.97
N ILE A 4 81.18 -4.01 36.21
CA ILE A 4 81.86 -2.81 35.68
C ILE A 4 82.75 -2.96 34.43
N GLY A 5 82.63 -2.01 33.49
CA GLY A 5 83.74 -1.66 32.61
C GLY A 5 83.43 -0.64 31.51
N SER A 6 83.52 0.64 31.81
CA SER A 6 83.68 1.74 30.85
C SER A 6 85.15 2.16 30.75
N VAL A 7 85.71 2.22 29.54
CA VAL A 7 86.87 3.03 29.06
C VAL A 7 86.79 2.97 27.53
N GLY A 8 86.88 3.99 26.68
CA GLY A 8 87.40 5.35 26.80
C GLY A 8 88.46 5.57 25.71
N THR A 9 88.21 6.57 24.84
CA THR A 9 89.23 7.47 24.24
C THR A 9 90.11 6.92 23.10
N ALA A 10 90.61 7.65 22.09
CA ALA A 10 90.16 8.77 21.25
C ALA A 10 91.26 9.05 20.18
N ILE A 11 90.94 9.95 19.24
CA ILE A 11 91.82 10.91 18.51
C ILE A 11 92.66 10.44 17.30
N GLY A 12 92.49 11.20 16.19
CA GLY A 12 93.57 11.66 15.31
C GLY A 12 93.40 11.29 13.83
N SER A 13 92.72 12.08 12.98
CA SER A 13 93.15 13.33 12.30
C SER A 13 93.84 13.12 10.95
N ALA A 14 93.21 13.61 9.85
CA ALA A 14 93.74 14.61 8.90
C ALA A 14 93.26 14.42 7.44
N THR A 15 92.30 15.30 7.04
CA THR A 15 92.23 16.15 5.82
C THR A 15 92.23 15.58 4.38
N PRO A 16 91.64 16.34 3.41
CA PRO A 16 90.78 15.80 2.35
C PRO A 16 91.39 15.89 0.94
N GLN A 17 90.89 15.11 -0.02
CA GLN A 17 90.53 15.63 -1.35
C GLN A 17 89.77 14.62 -2.21
N GLU A 18 88.91 15.22 -3.04
CA GLU A 18 88.49 14.80 -4.37
C GLU A 18 87.33 13.80 -4.56
N SER A 19 86.25 14.41 -5.06
CA SER A 19 85.64 14.08 -6.34
C SER A 19 84.73 12.86 -6.42
N ALA A 20 83.50 13.21 -6.80
CA ALA A 20 82.54 12.44 -7.56
C ALA A 20 81.66 11.44 -6.80
N ASP A 21 80.38 11.70 -7.02
CA ASP A 21 79.34 10.73 -7.33
C ASP A 21 78.35 10.35 -6.22
N ARG A 22 77.11 10.26 -6.70
CA ARG A 22 75.84 10.18 -5.99
C ARG A 22 75.73 8.89 -5.18
N GLY A 23 75.14 8.98 -3.99
CA GLY A 23 74.58 7.80 -3.34
C GLY A 23 74.22 7.93 -1.86
N ARG A 24 72.96 8.29 -1.59
CA ARG A 24 72.13 7.89 -0.43
C ARG A 24 72.75 7.95 0.97
N ASP A 25 72.35 8.96 1.73
CA ASP A 25 72.05 8.79 3.17
C ASP A 25 70.57 9.11 3.38
N GLY A 26 69.74 8.10 3.12
CA GLY A 26 68.33 8.13 3.51
C GLY A 26 68.26 8.12 5.03
N ARG A 27 67.83 9.24 5.63
CA ARG A 27 67.48 9.26 7.05
C ARG A 27 66.29 8.31 7.25
N PRO A 28 66.33 7.40 8.24
CA PRO A 28 65.18 6.55 8.53
C PRO A 28 63.99 7.42 8.96
N TRP A 29 62.81 7.15 8.41
CA TRP A 29 61.56 7.90 8.58
C TRP A 29 61.15 8.11 10.04
N ASN A 30 61.52 7.19 10.93
CA ASN A 30 61.04 7.14 12.32
C ASN A 30 61.95 7.87 13.32
N ARG A 31 62.87 8.72 12.85
CA ARG A 31 63.71 9.52 13.74
C ARG A 31 63.09 10.90 13.88
N ASP A 32 62.77 11.27 15.12
CA ASP A 32 62.29 12.59 15.49
C ASP A 32 63.22 13.69 14.94
N VAL A 33 62.65 14.68 14.27
CA VAL A 33 63.37 15.80 13.66
C VAL A 33 63.10 17.02 14.52
N ASP A 34 63.99 17.25 15.48
CA ASP A 34 64.01 18.49 16.23
C ASP A 34 64.49 19.63 15.33
N ALA A 35 63.53 20.43 14.86
CA ALA A 35 63.71 21.58 14.01
C ALA A 35 63.94 22.87 14.83
N ASN A 36 64.90 22.84 15.75
CA ASN A 36 65.16 23.93 16.71
C ASN A 36 63.97 24.20 17.65
N GLU A 37 63.58 23.24 18.48
CA GLU A 37 62.47 23.36 19.45
C GLU A 37 61.07 23.48 18.79
N HIS A 38 60.96 22.99 17.54
CA HIS A 38 59.71 22.92 16.78
C HIS A 38 59.42 21.47 16.38
N THR A 39 59.66 20.52 17.30
CA THR A 39 59.12 19.17 17.14
C THR A 39 57.59 19.22 17.19
N LEU A 40 56.91 18.18 16.72
CA LEU A 40 55.45 18.06 16.81
C LEU A 40 54.96 18.10 18.28
N PHE A 41 55.86 17.88 19.24
CA PHE A 41 55.60 17.92 20.68
C PHE A 41 55.88 19.30 21.31
N ASP A 42 56.52 20.22 20.59
CA ASP A 42 56.88 21.58 21.03
C ASP A 42 56.14 22.69 20.26
N LEU A 43 55.01 22.34 19.62
CA LEU A 43 54.19 23.31 18.89
C LEU A 43 53.50 24.28 19.87
N HIS A 44 54.10 25.46 20.09
CA HIS A 44 53.60 26.46 21.04
C HIS A 44 52.26 27.09 20.61
N SER A 45 52.00 27.22 19.31
CA SER A 45 50.74 27.67 18.75
C SER A 45 50.65 27.28 17.27
N LEU A 46 49.48 26.89 16.81
CA LEU A 46 49.18 26.72 15.40
C LEU A 46 48.58 28.04 14.87
N ASP A 47 49.12 28.57 13.78
CA ASP A 47 48.52 29.73 13.10
C ASP A 47 47.28 29.28 12.33
N VAL A 48 46.13 29.38 13.00
CA VAL A 48 44.82 28.95 12.48
C VAL A 48 44.40 29.71 11.23
N ASP A 49 44.96 30.90 10.96
CA ASP A 49 44.63 31.71 9.80
C ASP A 49 45.07 31.06 8.48
N HIS A 50 46.01 30.10 8.53
CA HIS A 50 46.58 29.44 7.35
C HIS A 50 46.48 27.91 7.37
N VAL A 51 45.71 27.33 8.30
CA VAL A 51 45.42 25.89 8.29
C VAL A 51 44.19 25.63 7.44
N HIS A 52 44.39 25.10 6.24
CA HIS A 52 43.31 24.52 5.44
C HIS A 52 42.90 23.17 6.04
N THR A 53 41.95 23.19 6.98
CA THR A 53 41.21 21.98 7.39
C THR A 53 39.90 21.90 6.61
N ALA A 54 39.30 20.72 6.53
CA ALA A 54 37.94 20.54 5.99
C ALA A 54 36.85 21.31 6.80
N ALA A 55 37.22 21.97 7.91
CA ALA A 55 36.35 22.89 8.63
C ALA A 55 36.26 24.27 7.98
N ARG A 56 37.21 24.67 7.11
CA ARG A 56 37.14 25.96 6.38
C ARG A 56 36.31 25.93 5.10
N ASP A 57 35.81 24.74 4.71
CA ASP A 57 34.83 24.60 3.63
C ASP A 57 33.39 24.82 4.11
N ALA A 58 33.18 25.01 5.41
CA ALA A 58 31.90 25.32 6.03
C ALA A 58 31.79 26.81 6.33
N ASP A 59 30.60 27.38 6.12
CA ASP A 59 30.24 28.73 6.56
C ASP A 59 29.92 28.72 8.07
N ALA A 60 29.35 27.62 8.57
CA ALA A 60 29.21 27.35 10.01
C ALA A 60 29.53 25.88 10.35
N LEU A 61 30.21 25.67 11.48
CA LEU A 61 30.60 24.36 12.00
C LEU A 61 29.97 24.11 13.37
N VAL A 62 29.18 23.05 13.48
CA VAL A 62 28.71 22.51 14.77
C VAL A 62 29.67 21.43 15.24
N TRP A 63 30.31 21.61 16.38
CA TRP A 63 31.24 20.64 16.96
C TRP A 63 31.04 20.49 18.47
N ARG A 64 31.65 19.45 19.06
CA ARG A 64 31.55 19.15 20.49
C ARG A 64 32.94 19.10 21.09
N ASP A 65 33.14 19.76 22.22
CA ASP A 65 34.42 19.75 22.94
C ASP A 65 34.58 18.51 23.85
N GLU A 66 35.72 18.44 24.55
CA GLU A 66 36.05 17.33 25.46
C GLU A 66 35.17 17.30 26.73
N GLU A 67 34.56 18.44 27.09
CA GLU A 67 33.63 18.56 28.22
C GLU A 67 32.19 18.16 27.83
N GLY A 68 31.95 17.96 26.54
CA GLY A 68 30.66 17.55 25.99
C GLY A 68 29.78 18.71 25.53
N ILE A 69 30.28 19.95 25.59
CA ILE A 69 29.59 21.17 25.19
C ILE A 69 29.64 21.31 23.68
N LEU A 70 28.51 21.67 23.08
CA LEU A 70 28.35 21.97 21.67
C LEU A 70 28.70 23.42 21.39
N HIS A 71 29.43 23.63 20.31
CA HIS A 71 29.86 24.94 19.84
C HIS A 71 29.44 25.12 18.38
N VAL A 72 29.06 26.34 18.03
CA VAL A 72 28.83 26.76 16.64
C VAL A 72 29.84 27.83 16.29
N ASP A 73 30.78 27.50 15.41
CA ASP A 73 31.81 28.43 14.97
C ASP A 73 31.60 28.82 13.51
N THR A 74 31.70 30.11 13.24
CA THR A 74 31.91 30.66 11.90
C THR A 74 33.40 30.96 11.71
N GLN A 75 33.77 31.60 10.59
CA GLN A 75 35.16 32.05 10.39
C GLN A 75 35.60 33.11 11.41
N ASP A 76 34.66 33.93 11.91
CA ASP A 76 34.98 35.14 12.66
C ASP A 76 34.63 35.04 14.15
N GLU A 77 33.66 34.19 14.53
CA GLU A 77 33.19 34.08 15.91
C GLU A 77 32.51 32.75 16.25
N THR A 78 32.42 32.48 17.55
CA THR A 78 31.58 31.43 18.15
C THR A 78 30.19 32.00 18.44
N LEU A 79 29.17 31.48 17.79
CA LEU A 79 27.77 31.93 17.89
C LEU A 79 27.00 31.22 19.00
N TYR A 80 27.39 30.00 19.33
CA TYR A 80 26.72 29.17 20.33
C TYR A 80 27.75 28.39 21.15
N SER A 81 27.46 28.22 22.44
CA SER A 81 28.19 27.34 23.37
C SER A 81 27.19 26.84 24.41
N GLY A 82 26.75 25.59 24.31
CA GLY A 82 25.70 25.03 25.15
C GLY A 82 25.54 23.51 25.02
N GLU A 83 24.49 22.96 25.62
CA GLU A 83 24.25 21.50 25.62
C GLU A 83 23.14 21.06 24.65
N ASP A 84 22.33 22.00 24.15
CA ASP A 84 21.18 21.71 23.29
C ASP A 84 21.64 21.52 21.84
N PHE A 85 21.36 20.33 21.30
CA PHE A 85 21.78 19.97 19.95
C PHE A 85 20.92 20.60 18.87
N THR A 86 19.61 20.63 19.05
CA THR A 86 18.69 21.24 18.08
C THR A 86 18.98 22.74 18.00
N GLU A 87 19.14 23.42 19.13
CA GLU A 87 19.48 24.84 19.18
C GLU A 87 20.84 25.12 18.53
N ALA A 88 21.86 24.29 18.77
CA ALA A 88 23.17 24.44 18.15
C ALA A 88 23.10 24.32 16.61
N VAL A 89 22.43 23.28 16.09
CA VAL A 89 22.30 23.10 14.63
C VAL A 89 21.44 24.20 14.01
N GLN A 90 20.33 24.58 14.65
CA GLN A 90 19.48 25.66 14.17
C GLN A 90 20.23 27.00 14.17
N THR A 91 21.02 27.30 15.22
CA THR A 91 21.86 28.51 15.26
C THR A 91 22.85 28.55 14.09
N ALA A 92 23.43 27.40 13.71
CA ALA A 92 24.31 27.33 12.55
C ALA A 92 23.56 27.61 11.24
N LEU A 93 22.36 27.07 11.07
CA LEU A 93 21.52 27.30 9.88
C LEU A 93 21.01 28.74 9.80
N ASP A 94 20.63 29.33 10.94
CA ASP A 94 20.14 30.70 11.05
C ASP A 94 21.26 31.74 10.90
N SER A 95 22.53 31.33 11.08
CA SER A 95 23.68 32.21 10.87
C SER A 95 24.01 32.46 9.40
N LEU A 96 23.45 31.64 8.50
CA LEU A 96 23.65 31.77 7.06
C LEU A 96 23.05 33.07 6.53
N THR A 97 23.54 33.54 5.38
CA THR A 97 23.09 34.80 4.80
C THR A 97 21.59 34.78 4.49
N ASP A 98 20.86 35.76 5.03
CA ASP A 98 19.44 35.96 4.75
C ASP A 98 19.17 36.21 3.26
N GLY A 99 18.17 35.54 2.70
CA GLY A 99 17.75 35.73 1.30
C GLY A 99 18.79 35.33 0.25
N ARG A 100 19.76 34.48 0.62
CA ARG A 100 20.80 33.96 -0.28
C ARG A 100 20.22 33.22 -1.49
N ASP A 101 20.89 33.36 -2.63
CA ASP A 101 20.58 32.72 -3.91
C ASP A 101 21.62 31.65 -4.32
N ARG A 102 22.57 31.37 -3.43
CA ARG A 102 23.62 30.36 -3.58
C ARG A 102 23.69 29.52 -2.33
N LYS A 103 24.03 28.25 -2.50
CA LYS A 103 24.22 27.33 -1.39
C LYS A 103 25.39 27.79 -0.51
N GLU A 104 25.12 27.96 0.77
CA GLU A 104 26.11 28.06 1.84
C GLU A 104 26.14 26.72 2.60
N ARG A 105 27.26 26.38 3.24
CA ARG A 105 27.48 25.07 3.83
C ARG A 105 27.50 25.11 5.36
N VAL A 106 26.68 24.27 5.97
CA VAL A 106 26.78 23.90 7.39
C VAL A 106 27.34 22.49 7.52
N VAL A 107 28.34 22.34 8.39
CA VAL A 107 28.88 21.03 8.77
C VAL A 107 28.47 20.71 10.21
N VAL A 108 27.76 19.61 10.40
CA VAL A 108 27.42 19.10 11.74
C VAL A 108 28.36 17.95 12.08
N ALA A 109 29.48 18.28 12.74
CA ALA A 109 30.51 17.31 13.11
C ALA A 109 30.20 16.56 14.41
N ALA A 110 29.32 17.11 15.25
CA ALA A 110 28.89 16.50 16.49
C ALA A 110 27.66 15.60 16.31
N SER A 111 27.52 14.60 17.18
CA SER A 111 26.26 13.87 17.37
C SER A 111 25.43 14.56 18.47
N GLY A 112 24.12 14.41 18.43
CA GLY A 112 23.22 14.88 19.49
C GLY A 112 21.80 14.40 19.29
N THR A 113 20.87 14.92 20.09
CA THR A 113 19.47 14.47 20.14
C THR A 113 18.53 15.62 19.81
N VAL A 114 17.56 15.36 18.93
CA VAL A 114 16.35 16.17 18.72
C VAL A 114 15.25 15.56 19.58
N THR A 115 14.72 16.33 20.52
CA THR A 115 13.66 15.89 21.43
C THR A 115 12.30 16.40 20.98
N ASP A 116 11.22 15.71 21.38
CA ASP A 116 9.85 16.16 21.19
C ASP A 116 9.60 17.51 21.89
N GLY A 117 9.24 18.51 21.09
CA GLY A 117 8.85 19.85 21.52
C GLY A 117 7.35 20.11 21.42
N GLY A 118 6.54 19.09 21.13
CA GLY A 118 5.17 19.19 20.64
C GLY A 118 5.16 19.18 19.12
N THR A 119 5.16 17.98 18.53
CA THR A 119 5.24 17.77 17.08
C THR A 119 4.27 18.65 16.29
N ASN A 120 4.82 19.60 15.53
CA ASN A 120 4.07 20.40 14.57
C ASN A 120 4.53 20.03 13.16
N TRP A 121 3.66 19.43 12.37
CA TRP A 121 4.01 18.98 11.02
C TRP A 121 4.13 20.13 10.01
N ASP A 122 3.54 21.28 10.33
CA ASP A 122 3.25 22.33 9.37
C ASP A 122 3.98 23.65 9.67
N GLU A 123 4.65 23.77 10.82
CA GLU A 123 5.39 25.00 11.18
C GLU A 123 6.78 24.70 11.75
N PRO A 124 7.76 25.59 11.51
CA PRO A 124 9.07 25.53 12.15
C PRO A 124 8.99 25.58 13.68
N GLY A 125 9.89 24.90 14.37
CA GLY A 125 9.76 24.67 15.80
C GLY A 125 10.90 23.85 16.41
N PRO A 126 11.00 23.84 17.75
CA PRO A 126 12.09 23.17 18.48
C PRO A 126 12.05 21.64 18.40
N ASP A 127 10.98 21.08 17.84
CA ASP A 127 10.76 19.66 17.62
C ASP A 127 11.51 19.13 16.38
N ALA A 128 12.14 20.01 15.59
CA ALA A 128 12.89 19.62 14.40
C ALA A 128 14.16 20.47 14.15
N ILE A 129 15.04 19.96 13.28
CA ILE A 129 16.03 20.79 12.59
C ILE A 129 15.39 21.27 11.28
N ASP A 130 15.06 22.56 11.22
CA ASP A 130 14.41 23.18 10.08
C ASP A 130 15.45 23.61 9.03
N VAL A 131 15.50 22.89 7.92
CA VAL A 131 16.46 23.06 6.83
C VAL A 131 15.97 24.16 5.87
N PRO A 132 16.66 25.32 5.79
CA PRO A 132 16.27 26.42 4.93
C PRO A 132 16.67 26.19 3.46
N SER A 133 16.21 27.08 2.58
CA SER A 133 16.64 27.09 1.18
C SER A 133 18.14 27.37 1.02
N ASN A 134 18.69 26.96 -0.13
CA ASN A 134 20.05 27.29 -0.58
C ASN A 134 21.09 26.89 0.48
N VAL A 135 21.13 25.60 0.83
CA VAL A 135 22.04 25.08 1.85
C VAL A 135 22.67 23.75 1.43
N VAL A 136 23.94 23.55 1.81
CA VAL A 136 24.54 22.22 1.94
C VAL A 136 24.62 21.88 3.43
N LEU A 137 23.88 20.87 3.86
CA LEU A 137 23.92 20.37 5.24
C LEU A 137 24.67 19.03 5.29
N ASP A 138 25.95 19.06 5.67
CA ASP A 138 26.81 17.86 5.80
C ASP A 138 26.78 17.36 7.25
N VAL A 139 25.91 16.38 7.53
CA VAL A 139 25.78 15.76 8.85
C VAL A 139 26.79 14.60 8.99
N ARG A 140 27.89 14.86 9.71
CA ARG A 140 28.94 13.86 9.97
C ARG A 140 28.73 13.11 11.27
N GLY A 141 28.03 13.72 12.22
CA GLY A 141 27.58 13.08 13.44
C GLY A 141 26.34 12.19 13.22
N THR A 142 25.80 11.68 14.33
CA THR A 142 24.51 10.99 14.35
C THR A 142 23.48 11.90 14.99
N ILE A 143 22.36 12.09 14.31
CA ILE A 143 21.16 12.70 14.89
C ILE A 143 20.37 11.58 15.56
N ARG A 144 20.12 11.71 16.87
CA ARG A 144 19.15 10.87 17.57
C ARG A 144 17.83 11.62 17.65
N VAL A 145 16.72 10.95 17.43
CA VAL A 145 15.38 11.51 17.55
C VAL A 145 14.71 10.86 18.76
N ASP A 146 14.03 11.67 19.55
CA ASP A 146 13.26 11.26 20.73
C ASP A 146 11.88 11.95 20.68
N GLY A 147 11.02 11.47 19.77
CA GLY A 147 9.63 11.91 19.56
C GLY A 147 9.43 13.11 18.61
N GLY A 148 10.50 13.73 18.11
CA GLY A 148 10.45 14.87 17.16
C GLY A 148 10.66 14.48 15.68
N ILE A 149 11.16 15.43 14.88
CA ILE A 149 11.51 15.25 13.45
C ILE A 149 13.01 15.53 13.26
N ALA A 150 13.79 14.58 12.76
CA ALA A 150 15.23 14.77 12.62
C ALA A 150 15.58 15.91 11.66
N LEU A 151 14.99 15.92 10.46
CA LEU A 151 15.17 16.95 9.45
C LEU A 151 13.82 17.31 8.83
N ARG A 152 13.44 18.60 8.92
CA ARG A 152 12.23 19.16 8.32
C ARG A 152 12.60 20.23 7.31
N ALA A 153 11.90 20.28 6.18
CA ALA A 153 12.00 21.39 5.24
C ALA A 153 10.60 21.70 4.72
N LEU A 154 10.19 22.97 4.77
CA LEU A 154 8.85 23.41 4.37
C LEU A 154 9.00 24.52 3.33
N ASP A 155 8.42 24.34 2.14
CA ASP A 155 8.41 25.35 1.06
C ASP A 155 9.82 25.89 0.76
N ALA A 156 10.79 24.96 0.64
CA ALA A 156 12.22 25.26 0.54
C ALA A 156 12.85 24.73 -0.75
N GLU A 157 13.95 25.34 -1.19
CA GLU A 157 14.60 24.99 -2.44
C GLU A 157 16.12 24.88 -2.37
N ASN A 158 16.71 24.17 -3.32
CA ASN A 158 18.16 24.08 -3.51
C ASN A 158 18.89 23.54 -2.27
N ILE A 159 18.40 22.41 -1.74
CA ILE A 159 18.96 21.73 -0.57
C ILE A 159 19.90 20.62 -1.02
N GLU A 160 21.04 20.49 -0.35
CA GLU A 160 21.95 19.36 -0.55
C GLU A 160 22.33 18.74 0.80
N ILE A 161 22.11 17.44 0.95
CA ILE A 161 22.51 16.67 2.12
C ILE A 161 23.44 15.56 1.64
N PRO A 162 24.77 15.78 1.67
CA PRO A 162 25.72 14.75 1.22
C PRO A 162 25.59 13.44 2.00
N ARG A 163 25.25 13.54 3.30
CA ARG A 163 25.01 12.41 4.19
C ARG A 163 24.23 12.82 5.42
N ALA A 164 23.43 11.89 5.94
CA ALA A 164 22.93 11.93 7.31
C ALA A 164 22.78 10.51 7.89
N VAL A 165 23.07 10.38 9.18
CA VAL A 165 22.80 9.17 9.97
C VAL A 165 21.82 9.54 11.07
N ILE A 166 20.65 8.89 11.07
CA ILE A 166 19.53 9.19 11.96
C ILE A 166 19.17 7.92 12.74
N ARG A 167 18.96 8.06 14.05
CA ARG A 167 18.57 6.96 14.94
C ARG A 167 17.47 7.40 15.91
N GLY A 168 16.77 6.46 16.53
CA GLY A 168 15.87 6.75 17.64
C GLY A 168 14.40 6.54 17.27
N GLU A 169 13.52 7.41 17.77
CA GLU A 169 12.07 7.36 17.63
C GLU A 169 11.51 8.73 17.27
N GLY A 170 10.52 8.80 16.38
CA GLY A 170 10.03 10.03 15.76
C GLY A 170 10.08 9.95 14.22
N GLN A 171 10.08 11.08 13.52
CA GLN A 171 10.18 11.14 12.05
C GLN A 171 11.63 11.39 11.62
N ALA A 172 12.18 10.60 10.69
CA ALA A 172 13.54 10.82 10.23
C ALA A 172 13.65 12.01 9.27
N LEU A 173 12.81 12.05 8.24
CA LEU A 173 12.81 13.13 7.25
C LEU A 173 11.37 13.52 6.88
N LEU A 174 11.06 14.82 6.96
CA LEU A 174 9.79 15.39 6.53
C LEU A 174 10.03 16.60 5.64
N PHE A 175 10.02 16.41 4.32
CA PHE A 175 10.22 17.50 3.38
C PHE A 175 8.91 17.78 2.66
N ARG A 176 8.42 19.02 2.76
CA ARG A 176 7.13 19.42 2.20
C ARG A 176 7.25 20.56 1.22
N SER A 177 6.65 20.40 0.05
CA SER A 177 6.64 21.39 -1.04
C SER A 177 8.05 21.90 -1.39
N VAL A 178 9.02 20.98 -1.42
CA VAL A 178 10.42 21.29 -1.68
C VAL A 178 10.78 21.16 -3.16
N ARG A 179 11.82 21.88 -3.60
CA ARG A 179 12.33 21.76 -4.98
C ARG A 179 13.85 21.72 -5.08
N ASN A 180 14.37 21.01 -6.08
CA ASN A 180 15.82 20.86 -6.33
C ASN A 180 16.57 20.38 -5.07
N VAL A 181 16.24 19.18 -4.62
CA VAL A 181 16.85 18.55 -3.45
C VAL A 181 17.76 17.41 -3.90
N HIS A 182 19.00 17.39 -3.41
CA HIS A 182 19.92 16.26 -3.60
C HIS A 182 20.36 15.69 -2.26
N ILE A 183 20.12 14.40 -2.05
CA ILE A 183 20.58 13.67 -0.87
C ILE A 183 21.51 12.54 -1.31
N GLY A 184 22.74 12.53 -0.81
CA GLY A 184 23.72 11.50 -1.15
C GLY A 184 23.42 10.17 -0.44
N ARG A 185 23.52 10.16 0.89
CA ARG A 185 23.29 8.95 1.68
C ARG A 185 22.47 9.21 2.93
N LEU A 186 21.39 8.45 3.10
CA LEU A 186 20.63 8.36 4.34
C LEU A 186 20.82 6.97 4.99
N ASP A 187 21.07 6.96 6.29
CA ASP A 187 21.12 5.74 7.12
C ASP A 187 20.23 5.98 8.34
N ILE A 188 19.04 5.36 8.33
CA ILE A 188 17.95 5.56 9.28
C ILE A 188 17.70 4.27 10.05
N ARG A 189 17.70 4.31 11.37
CA ARG A 189 17.53 3.11 12.21
C ARG A 189 16.70 3.36 13.47
N GLY A 190 15.58 2.66 13.60
CA GLY A 190 14.70 2.77 14.75
C GLY A 190 15.28 2.14 16.03
N GLU A 191 15.23 2.89 17.14
CA GLU A 191 15.67 2.47 18.48
C GLU A 191 14.70 3.04 19.55
N PRO A 192 13.49 2.47 19.80
CA PRO A 192 13.01 1.14 19.39
C PRO A 192 12.46 1.03 17.97
N ALA A 193 11.89 2.10 17.41
CA ALA A 193 11.29 2.20 16.08
C ALA A 193 11.23 3.67 15.60
N ILE A 194 11.21 3.95 14.29
CA ILE A 194 11.19 5.33 13.72
C ILE A 194 10.26 5.43 12.51
N SER A 195 9.67 6.59 12.19
CA SER A 195 9.04 6.86 10.89
C SER A 195 10.11 7.30 9.88
N GLY A 196 10.04 6.77 8.66
CA GLY A 196 11.14 6.88 7.71
C GLY A 196 11.21 8.22 6.97
N VAL A 197 11.15 8.15 5.64
CA VAL A 197 11.24 9.32 4.76
C VAL A 197 9.85 9.68 4.26
N ARG A 198 9.44 10.94 4.45
CA ARG A 198 8.24 11.50 3.82
C ARG A 198 8.57 12.77 3.04
N ILE A 199 8.24 12.75 1.75
CA ILE A 199 8.38 13.90 0.85
C ILE A 199 7.02 14.18 0.23
N ASP A 200 6.36 15.28 0.61
CA ASP A 200 4.99 15.54 0.16
C ASP A 200 4.70 16.98 -0.28
N GLY A 201 3.66 17.20 -1.07
CA GLY A 201 3.32 18.52 -1.61
C GLY A 201 2.52 19.42 -0.66
N PHE A 202 2.45 19.14 0.64
CA PHE A 202 1.37 19.64 1.50
C PHE A 202 1.75 20.76 2.46
N ALA A 203 2.86 21.47 2.25
CA ALA A 203 3.28 22.55 3.17
C ALA A 203 2.25 23.69 3.28
N LYS A 204 1.32 23.83 2.31
CA LYS A 204 0.24 24.84 2.31
C LYS A 204 -1.17 24.25 2.42
N GLY A 205 -1.29 22.93 2.49
CA GLY A 205 -2.58 22.23 2.45
C GLY A 205 -2.67 21.17 1.33
N ARG A 206 -3.82 20.48 1.29
CA ARG A 206 -4.16 19.47 0.27
C ARG A 206 -5.22 20.02 -0.70
N GLY A 207 -5.34 19.40 -1.88
CA GLY A 207 -6.28 19.84 -2.92
C GLY A 207 -5.74 21.06 -3.66
N ASP A 208 -6.55 22.11 -3.80
CA ASP A 208 -6.20 23.33 -4.55
C ASP A 208 -4.95 24.06 -4.03
N ASP A 209 -4.61 23.88 -2.75
CA ASP A 209 -3.44 24.49 -2.11
C ASP A 209 -2.16 23.63 -2.23
N THR A 210 -2.24 22.46 -2.87
CA THR A 210 -1.09 21.54 -3.01
C THR A 210 0.02 22.19 -3.83
N ILE A 211 1.23 22.28 -3.27
CA ILE A 211 2.44 22.68 -3.98
C ILE A 211 3.33 21.44 -4.09
N ARG A 212 3.28 20.80 -5.27
CA ARG A 212 4.02 19.56 -5.55
C ARG A 212 5.52 19.75 -5.32
N CYS A 213 6.18 18.73 -4.80
CA CYS A 213 7.65 18.72 -4.79
C CYS A 213 8.19 18.48 -6.20
N GLU A 214 9.38 18.99 -6.50
CA GLU A 214 9.92 18.93 -7.87
C GLU A 214 11.45 18.78 -7.88
N ASP A 215 12.00 17.97 -8.79
CA ASP A 215 13.46 17.76 -8.94
C ASP A 215 14.12 17.23 -7.67
N ILE A 216 13.76 16.00 -7.28
CA ILE A 216 14.26 15.34 -6.08
C ILE A 216 15.18 14.18 -6.47
N GLN A 217 16.42 14.20 -5.99
CA GLN A 217 17.41 13.14 -6.20
C GLN A 217 17.89 12.58 -4.86
N ILE A 218 17.83 11.27 -4.69
CA ILE A 218 18.41 10.56 -3.53
C ILE A 218 19.26 9.38 -4.02
N ASP A 219 20.56 9.41 -3.75
CA ASP A 219 21.47 8.38 -4.32
C ASP A 219 21.36 7.04 -3.56
N SER A 220 21.25 7.07 -2.22
CA SER A 220 21.08 5.84 -1.43
C SER A 220 20.39 6.07 -0.08
N THR A 221 19.53 5.13 0.30
CA THR A 221 18.84 5.13 1.59
C THR A 221 18.83 3.73 2.19
N TYR A 222 19.20 3.63 3.47
CA TYR A 222 18.99 2.45 4.30
C TYR A 222 18.03 2.79 5.44
N ILE A 223 16.97 2.01 5.62
CA ILE A 223 15.97 2.19 6.67
C ILE A 223 15.71 0.84 7.35
N GLU A 224 15.73 0.81 8.69
CA GLU A 224 15.31 -0.37 9.46
C GLU A 224 14.47 0.00 10.69
N ARG A 225 13.54 -0.89 11.05
CA ARG A 225 12.72 -0.87 12.27
C ARG A 225 11.77 0.34 12.33
N ILE A 226 10.68 0.26 11.57
CA ILE A 226 9.61 1.29 11.56
C ILE A 226 8.57 1.05 12.67
N VAL A 227 7.84 2.09 13.08
CA VAL A 227 6.75 2.07 14.10
C VAL A 227 5.47 1.42 13.55
N GLU A 228 4.54 1.03 14.44
CA GLU A 228 3.14 0.68 14.17
C GLU A 228 2.20 1.75 14.79
N GLY A 229 1.28 2.35 14.01
CA GLY A 229 0.53 3.57 14.37
C GLY A 229 0.69 4.82 13.46
N SER A 230 -0.07 4.85 12.35
CA SER A 230 -0.48 5.99 11.48
C SER A 230 0.56 6.60 10.51
N ASN A 231 0.30 6.46 9.19
CA ASN A 231 1.11 6.90 8.03
C ASN A 231 2.44 6.16 7.80
N GLU A 232 2.48 4.86 8.04
CA GLU A 232 3.74 4.11 8.12
C GLU A 232 4.15 3.51 6.79
N HIS A 233 4.91 4.28 6.05
CA HIS A 233 5.73 3.77 4.96
C HIS A 233 7.18 4.06 5.27
N ALA A 234 8.09 3.13 4.98
CA ALA A 234 9.50 3.39 5.24
C ALA A 234 10.02 4.53 4.34
N PHE A 235 9.53 4.59 3.11
CA PHE A 235 9.79 5.69 2.18
C PHE A 235 8.51 6.06 1.43
N GLU A 236 8.03 7.29 1.59
CA GLU A 236 6.83 7.79 0.93
C GLU A 236 7.11 9.08 0.16
N THR A 237 6.64 9.12 -1.08
CA THR A 237 6.42 10.38 -1.81
C THR A 237 4.93 10.61 -2.02
N TYR A 238 4.46 11.84 -1.88
CA TYR A 238 3.08 12.21 -2.22
C TYR A 238 3.03 13.58 -2.93
N ALA A 239 2.58 13.62 -4.20
CA ALA A 239 2.49 14.84 -5.01
C ALA A 239 3.91 15.35 -5.34
N VAL A 240 4.66 14.52 -6.07
CA VAL A 240 6.07 14.74 -6.41
C VAL A 240 6.30 14.55 -7.92
N ASP A 241 6.97 15.51 -8.54
CA ASP A 241 7.36 15.45 -9.95
C ASP A 241 8.88 15.35 -10.10
N ARG A 242 9.36 14.58 -11.08
CA ARG A 242 10.79 14.44 -11.42
C ARG A 242 11.62 13.90 -10.24
N LEU A 243 11.35 12.64 -9.90
CA LEU A 243 12.00 11.92 -8.82
C LEU A 243 13.10 10.97 -9.34
N GLN A 244 14.27 10.99 -8.72
CA GLN A 244 15.36 10.05 -9.00
C GLN A 244 15.83 9.38 -7.70
N LEU A 245 15.65 8.06 -7.62
CA LEU A 245 16.11 7.24 -6.51
C LEU A 245 17.18 6.25 -7.01
N GLY A 246 18.32 6.18 -6.33
CA GLY A 246 19.36 5.20 -6.62
C GLY A 246 19.03 3.82 -6.01
N GLU A 247 19.57 3.54 -4.82
CA GLU A 247 19.32 2.29 -4.08
C GLU A 247 18.55 2.57 -2.78
N ILE A 248 17.42 1.89 -2.58
CA ILE A 248 16.62 1.97 -1.36
C ILE A 248 16.57 0.59 -0.70
N ILE A 249 17.14 0.48 0.50
CA ILE A 249 17.13 -0.75 1.31
C ILE A 249 16.24 -0.53 2.52
N VAL A 250 15.22 -1.37 2.66
CA VAL A 250 14.22 -1.30 3.74
C VAL A 250 14.08 -2.65 4.45
N LYS A 251 14.05 -2.62 5.78
CA LYS A 251 13.90 -3.83 6.60
C LYS A 251 13.02 -3.60 7.83
N ASP A 252 12.28 -4.62 8.25
CA ASP A 252 11.49 -4.62 9.47
C ASP A 252 10.47 -3.47 9.49
N VAL A 253 9.53 -3.52 8.55
CA VAL A 253 8.42 -2.57 8.42
C VAL A 253 7.15 -3.34 8.79
N PRO A 254 6.65 -3.23 10.03
CA PRO A 254 5.54 -4.07 10.51
C PRO A 254 4.22 -3.76 9.80
N THR A 255 4.03 -2.52 9.38
CA THR A 255 2.82 -2.02 8.71
C THR A 255 3.22 -1.12 7.53
N GLY A 256 2.51 -1.27 6.41
CA GLY A 256 2.61 -0.38 5.24
C GLY A 256 3.81 -0.62 4.32
N ALA A 257 3.93 0.20 3.26
CA ALA A 257 4.87 -0.06 2.18
C ALA A 257 6.34 0.15 2.56
N GLY A 258 7.21 -0.66 1.95
CA GLY A 258 8.65 -0.40 1.97
C GLY A 258 8.97 0.90 1.24
N VAL A 259 8.52 1.00 -0.02
CA VAL A 259 8.56 2.23 -0.80
C VAL A 259 7.17 2.46 -1.41
N LEU A 260 6.53 3.57 -1.06
CA LEU A 260 5.31 4.06 -1.69
C LEU A 260 5.62 5.29 -2.53
N LEU A 261 5.32 5.20 -3.82
CA LEU A 261 5.11 6.39 -4.64
C LEU A 261 3.60 6.63 -4.73
N ASN A 262 3.16 7.80 -4.29
CA ASN A 262 1.77 8.24 -4.26
C ASN A 262 1.66 9.53 -5.06
N ASP A 263 0.78 9.62 -6.06
CA ASP A 263 0.66 10.78 -6.96
C ASP A 263 2.03 11.34 -7.39
N THR A 264 2.89 10.43 -7.87
CA THR A 264 4.26 10.74 -8.27
C THR A 264 4.36 10.63 -9.78
N GLN A 265 5.02 11.60 -10.42
CA GLN A 265 5.10 11.70 -11.87
C GLN A 265 6.55 11.84 -12.34
N ASP A 266 6.90 11.19 -13.46
CA ASP A 266 8.25 11.21 -14.04
C ASP A 266 9.31 10.77 -13.02
N ALA A 267 9.28 9.48 -12.65
CA ALA A 267 10.20 8.94 -11.66
C ALA A 267 11.10 7.83 -12.20
N THR A 268 12.37 7.86 -11.81
CA THR A 268 13.31 6.75 -12.03
C THR A 268 13.79 6.21 -10.70
N VAL A 269 13.63 4.91 -10.51
CA VAL A 269 14.11 4.16 -9.34
C VAL A 269 15.14 3.13 -9.81
N GLY A 270 16.34 3.14 -9.23
CA GLY A 270 17.39 2.18 -9.56
C GLY A 270 17.05 0.79 -9.02
N GLU A 271 17.08 0.64 -7.71
CA GLU A 271 16.86 -0.63 -7.02
C GLU A 271 16.14 -0.46 -5.68
N ILE A 272 15.22 -1.36 -5.39
CA ILE A 272 14.58 -1.52 -4.09
C ILE A 272 14.94 -2.90 -3.54
N VAL A 273 15.50 -2.94 -2.33
CA VAL A 273 15.78 -4.17 -1.59
C VAL A 273 15.00 -4.16 -0.29
N ALA A 274 14.05 -5.07 -0.17
CA ALA A 274 13.05 -5.07 0.87
C ALA A 274 12.97 -6.42 1.59
N LEU A 275 12.96 -6.39 2.92
CA LEU A 275 12.89 -7.58 3.76
C LEU A 275 11.93 -7.35 4.93
N ASP A 276 11.00 -8.29 5.14
CA ASP A 276 10.03 -8.27 6.24
C ASP A 276 9.19 -6.97 6.20
N ILE A 277 8.38 -6.84 5.13
CA ILE A 277 7.58 -5.62 4.83
C ILE A 277 6.08 -5.93 4.89
N ASP A 278 5.38 -5.24 5.79
CA ASP A 278 3.95 -5.39 6.03
C ASP A 278 3.51 -6.86 6.19
N PRO A 279 4.16 -7.71 7.02
CA PRO A 279 3.80 -9.12 7.09
C PRO A 279 2.32 -9.31 7.48
N GLY A 280 1.57 -10.04 6.68
CA GLY A 280 0.12 -10.25 6.82
C GLY A 280 -0.75 -9.06 6.40
N GLY A 281 -0.18 -8.00 5.84
CA GLY A 281 -0.88 -6.76 5.47
C GLY A 281 -1.27 -6.65 3.98
N GLY A 282 -1.63 -5.43 3.59
CA GLY A 282 -2.18 -5.06 2.27
C GLY A 282 -1.20 -4.39 1.30
N TYR A 283 -0.04 -3.95 1.78
CA TYR A 283 0.92 -3.14 1.03
C TYR A 283 1.99 -3.99 0.34
N GLY A 284 2.84 -3.33 -0.46
CA GLY A 284 3.94 -3.97 -1.17
C GLY A 284 5.30 -3.47 -0.70
N ALA A 285 6.34 -4.26 -0.96
CA ALA A 285 7.73 -3.80 -0.90
C ALA A 285 7.93 -2.57 -1.80
N PHE A 286 7.31 -2.57 -2.98
CA PHE A 286 7.19 -1.39 -3.85
C PHE A 286 5.73 -1.17 -4.26
N ARG A 287 5.16 -0.04 -3.87
CA ARG A 287 3.77 0.33 -4.17
C ARG A 287 3.71 1.62 -5.00
N LEU A 288 2.86 1.61 -6.02
CA LEU A 288 2.47 2.77 -6.82
C LEU A 288 0.97 3.02 -6.63
N ALA A 289 0.58 4.25 -6.30
CA ALA A 289 -0.81 4.58 -6.01
C ALA A 289 -1.21 6.00 -6.43
N ASN A 290 -2.52 6.20 -6.57
CA ASN A 290 -3.21 7.48 -6.72
C ASN A 290 -2.65 8.33 -7.87
N SER A 291 -2.87 7.88 -9.10
CA SER A 291 -2.46 8.57 -10.33
C SER A 291 -0.95 8.71 -10.53
N CYS A 292 -0.16 7.78 -9.98
CA CYS A 292 1.25 7.67 -10.35
C CYS A 292 1.41 7.44 -11.85
N THR A 293 2.32 8.16 -12.51
CA THR A 293 2.55 8.02 -13.96
C THR A 293 4.02 8.21 -14.37
N ASP A 294 4.41 7.59 -15.47
CA ASP A 294 5.75 7.68 -16.07
C ASP A 294 6.85 7.24 -15.09
N ILE A 295 6.70 6.03 -14.56
CA ILE A 295 7.60 5.46 -13.54
C ILE A 295 8.47 4.37 -14.18
N THR A 296 9.78 4.43 -13.99
CA THR A 296 10.69 3.33 -14.34
C THR A 296 11.45 2.84 -13.12
N CYS A 297 11.34 1.55 -12.80
CA CYS A 297 12.11 0.88 -11.76
C CYS A 297 13.07 -0.15 -12.38
N GLY A 298 14.34 -0.13 -12.00
CA GLY A 298 15.34 -1.09 -12.46
C GLY A 298 15.13 -2.49 -11.86
N GLN A 299 15.06 -2.58 -10.54
CA GLN A 299 14.89 -3.87 -9.88
C GLN A 299 14.14 -3.75 -8.54
N VAL A 300 13.26 -4.71 -8.28
CA VAL A 300 12.66 -4.92 -6.96
C VAL A 300 13.07 -6.28 -6.42
N VAL A 301 13.75 -6.29 -5.28
CA VAL A 301 14.07 -7.49 -4.50
C VAL A 301 13.22 -7.48 -3.24
N ALA A 302 12.34 -8.45 -3.07
CA ALA A 302 11.48 -8.55 -1.89
C ALA A 302 11.58 -9.93 -1.22
N ARG A 303 11.66 -9.95 0.10
CA ARG A 303 11.67 -11.16 0.93
C ARG A 303 10.67 -11.00 2.06
N ASN A 304 9.77 -11.96 2.25
CA ASN A 304 8.82 -11.93 3.37
C ASN A 304 8.02 -10.62 3.44
N ALA A 305 7.51 -10.17 2.29
CA ALA A 305 6.65 -8.99 2.23
C ALA A 305 5.20 -9.42 2.05
N ALA A 306 4.20 -8.60 2.44
CA ALA A 306 2.82 -8.87 2.05
C ALA A 306 2.71 -9.08 0.54
N ARG A 307 3.24 -8.12 -0.23
CA ARG A 307 3.37 -8.19 -1.69
C ARG A 307 4.73 -7.73 -2.16
N GLY A 308 5.18 -8.20 -3.32
CA GLY A 308 6.41 -7.71 -3.94
C GLY A 308 6.21 -6.34 -4.59
N VAL A 309 5.48 -6.30 -5.70
CA VAL A 309 5.10 -5.07 -6.41
C VAL A 309 3.58 -4.92 -6.39
N PHE A 310 3.09 -3.71 -6.10
CA PHE A 310 1.66 -3.42 -6.09
C PHE A 310 1.35 -2.10 -6.81
N THR A 311 0.53 -2.15 -7.86
CA THR A 311 -0.06 -0.94 -8.47
C THR A 311 -1.53 -0.86 -8.14
N VAL A 312 -2.03 0.35 -7.87
CA VAL A 312 -3.45 0.59 -7.54
C VAL A 312 -3.84 2.03 -7.84
N SER A 313 -5.15 2.31 -7.80
CA SER A 313 -5.73 3.66 -7.81
C SER A 313 -5.19 4.54 -8.93
N ASP A 314 -5.53 4.22 -10.18
CA ASP A 314 -5.27 5.11 -11.33
C ASP A 314 -3.79 5.21 -11.74
N THR A 315 -2.95 4.26 -11.31
CA THR A 315 -1.54 4.21 -11.72
C THR A 315 -1.44 3.92 -13.22
N SER A 316 -0.57 4.62 -13.94
CA SER A 316 -0.33 4.37 -15.36
C SER A 316 1.12 4.47 -15.78
N HIS A 317 1.47 3.96 -16.97
CA HIS A 317 2.79 4.16 -17.60
C HIS A 317 3.98 3.78 -16.68
N ALA A 318 3.90 2.63 -16.03
CA ALA A 318 4.94 2.16 -15.12
C ALA A 318 5.67 0.93 -15.69
N THR A 319 7.00 0.91 -15.58
CA THR A 319 7.83 -0.24 -15.96
C THR A 319 8.69 -0.69 -14.80
N VAL A 320 8.58 -1.96 -14.41
CA VAL A 320 9.54 -2.64 -13.54
C VAL A 320 10.38 -3.58 -14.40
N ASN A 321 11.68 -3.26 -14.53
CA ASN A 321 12.55 -3.98 -15.45
C ASN A 321 12.85 -5.42 -15.00
N SER A 322 13.03 -5.63 -13.69
CA SER A 322 13.20 -6.97 -13.15
C SER A 322 12.69 -7.10 -11.72
N VAL A 323 12.22 -8.30 -11.36
CA VAL A 323 11.86 -8.65 -9.99
C VAL A 323 12.65 -9.84 -9.47
N ASN A 324 12.90 -9.88 -8.16
CA ASN A 324 13.42 -11.04 -7.46
C ASN A 324 12.67 -11.13 -6.13
N ILE A 325 11.52 -11.79 -6.15
CA ILE A 325 10.57 -11.81 -5.06
C ILE A 325 10.51 -13.23 -4.52
N ALA A 326 10.54 -13.39 -3.19
CA ALA A 326 10.37 -14.71 -2.59
C ALA A 326 9.67 -14.67 -1.23
N GLY A 327 8.76 -15.62 -1.02
CA GLY A 327 8.06 -15.80 0.26
C GLY A 327 7.17 -14.62 0.61
N THR A 328 6.37 -14.12 -0.32
CA THR A 328 5.36 -13.09 0.01
C THR A 328 4.17 -13.73 0.72
N ASP A 329 3.49 -13.02 1.62
CA ASP A 329 2.30 -13.57 2.29
C ASP A 329 1.08 -13.62 1.35
N SER A 330 1.07 -12.80 0.31
CA SER A 330 0.06 -12.74 -0.76
C SER A 330 0.79 -12.70 -2.12
N HIS A 331 0.33 -11.87 -3.05
CA HIS A 331 0.83 -11.79 -4.43
C HIS A 331 2.34 -11.51 -4.52
N GLY A 332 3.01 -12.18 -5.46
CA GLY A 332 4.33 -11.72 -5.90
C GLY A 332 4.23 -10.32 -6.50
N VAL A 333 3.37 -10.16 -7.50
CA VAL A 333 3.02 -8.88 -8.12
C VAL A 333 1.50 -8.77 -8.24
N LEU A 334 0.95 -7.66 -7.77
CA LEU A 334 -0.46 -7.31 -7.98
C LEU A 334 -0.54 -6.04 -8.85
N ILE A 335 -1.18 -6.16 -10.01
CA ILE A 335 -1.48 -5.04 -10.90
C ILE A 335 -2.98 -4.82 -10.87
N GLN A 336 -3.42 -3.96 -9.95
CA GLN A 336 -4.81 -3.59 -9.82
C GLN A 336 -5.03 -2.20 -10.40
N ASP A 337 -6.04 -2.02 -11.25
CA ASP A 337 -6.44 -0.73 -11.83
C ASP A 337 -5.29 0.05 -12.51
N GLY A 338 -4.35 -0.69 -13.10
CA GLY A 338 -3.13 -0.14 -13.69
C GLY A 338 -3.19 -0.07 -15.22
N GLU A 339 -2.94 1.10 -15.79
CA GLU A 339 -2.90 1.28 -17.25
C GLU A 339 -1.47 1.31 -17.78
N ASN A 340 -1.15 0.57 -18.84
CA ASN A 340 0.18 0.56 -19.47
C ASN A 340 1.30 0.21 -18.47
N ILE A 341 1.08 -0.87 -17.71
CA ILE A 341 2.04 -1.39 -16.73
C ILE A 341 2.86 -2.50 -17.36
N THR A 342 4.17 -2.48 -17.15
CA THR A 342 5.10 -3.48 -17.71
C THR A 342 5.95 -4.12 -16.62
N ILE A 343 5.94 -5.46 -16.55
CA ILE A 343 6.88 -6.28 -15.79
C ILE A 343 7.75 -7.05 -16.79
N ASN A 344 9.03 -6.73 -16.87
CA ASN A 344 9.91 -7.17 -17.97
C ASN A 344 10.74 -8.42 -17.67
N GLY A 345 10.70 -8.95 -16.46
CA GLY A 345 11.26 -10.26 -16.15
C GLY A 345 11.71 -10.42 -14.72
N GLY A 346 12.43 -11.50 -14.45
CA GLY A 346 12.92 -11.82 -13.11
C GLY A 346 12.41 -13.14 -12.56
N VAL A 347 12.45 -13.30 -11.24
CA VAL A 347 12.05 -14.52 -10.54
C VAL A 347 11.07 -14.19 -9.43
N ILE A 348 9.99 -14.97 -9.36
CA ILE A 348 9.03 -14.99 -8.25
C ILE A 348 9.00 -16.41 -7.70
N LYS A 349 9.18 -16.56 -6.39
CA LYS A 349 9.26 -17.87 -5.75
C LYS A 349 8.42 -17.96 -4.50
N ASP A 350 7.59 -18.99 -4.41
CA ASP A 350 6.74 -19.30 -3.26
C ASP A 350 5.92 -18.06 -2.79
N PRO A 351 5.17 -17.39 -3.69
CA PRO A 351 4.18 -16.40 -3.25
C PRO A 351 3.06 -17.08 -2.44
N GLY A 352 2.43 -16.34 -1.52
CA GLY A 352 1.30 -16.85 -0.73
C GLY A 352 -0.04 -16.85 -1.48
N ASP A 353 -0.11 -16.11 -2.57
CA ASP A 353 -1.19 -16.11 -3.58
C ASP A 353 -0.54 -16.21 -4.98
N GLU A 354 -1.12 -15.69 -6.06
CA GLU A 354 -0.50 -15.82 -7.38
C GLU A 354 0.87 -15.15 -7.49
N GLY A 355 1.68 -15.68 -8.40
CA GLY A 355 2.94 -15.05 -8.80
C GLY A 355 2.71 -13.65 -9.36
N VAL A 356 1.76 -13.50 -10.28
CA VAL A 356 1.29 -12.21 -10.80
C VAL A 356 -0.23 -12.24 -10.95
N ARG A 357 -0.95 -11.34 -10.27
CA ARG A 357 -2.38 -11.08 -10.52
C ARG A 357 -2.54 -9.75 -11.25
N ILE A 358 -3.37 -9.76 -12.30
CA ILE A 358 -3.78 -8.57 -13.05
C ILE A 358 -5.30 -8.48 -12.96
N ASP A 359 -5.80 -7.46 -12.29
CA ASP A 359 -7.21 -7.33 -11.97
C ASP A 359 -7.71 -5.88 -12.06
N SER A 360 -9.02 -5.74 -12.22
CA SER A 360 -9.72 -4.46 -12.15
C SER A 360 -10.75 -4.53 -11.04
N ARG A 361 -10.78 -3.51 -10.18
CA ARG A 361 -11.86 -3.39 -9.19
C ARG A 361 -13.17 -3.03 -9.90
N SER A 362 -14.28 -3.42 -9.29
CA SER A 362 -15.63 -3.13 -9.79
C SER A 362 -16.01 -1.64 -9.72
N SER A 363 -15.27 -0.83 -8.94
CA SER A 363 -15.58 0.59 -8.73
C SER A 363 -15.41 1.44 -10.00
N PRO A 364 -16.38 2.32 -10.33
CA PRO A 364 -16.28 3.24 -11.48
C PRO A 364 -15.21 4.34 -11.29
N GLU A 365 -14.74 4.57 -10.07
CA GLU A 365 -13.73 5.59 -9.75
C GLU A 365 -12.32 5.21 -10.24
N HIS A 366 -12.08 3.91 -10.45
CA HIS A 366 -10.76 3.42 -10.82
C HIS A 366 -10.72 3.00 -12.29
N ARG A 367 -9.64 3.34 -13.00
CA ARG A 367 -9.44 2.85 -14.38
C ARG A 367 -9.27 1.34 -14.38
N PRO A 368 -9.67 0.64 -15.48
CA PRO A 368 -9.41 -0.78 -15.57
C PRO A 368 -7.91 -1.02 -15.65
N ALA A 369 -7.47 -2.21 -15.23
CA ALA A 369 -6.19 -2.73 -15.64
C ALA A 369 -6.20 -2.93 -17.16
N GLU A 370 -5.47 -2.07 -17.88
CA GLU A 370 -5.46 -2.07 -19.34
C GLU A 370 -4.04 -1.97 -19.88
N SER A 371 -3.76 -2.61 -21.02
CA SER A 371 -2.47 -2.49 -21.71
C SER A 371 -1.29 -2.99 -20.87
N VAL A 372 -1.52 -3.98 -20.02
CA VAL A 372 -0.51 -4.57 -19.14
C VAL A 372 0.37 -5.57 -19.92
N SER A 373 1.68 -5.56 -19.70
CA SER A 373 2.62 -6.52 -20.29
C SER A 373 3.45 -7.21 -19.23
N VAL A 374 3.33 -8.53 -19.13
CA VAL A 374 4.10 -9.39 -18.23
C VAL A 374 4.95 -10.36 -19.05
N SER A 375 6.26 -10.24 -18.95
CA SER A 375 7.16 -11.04 -19.77
C SER A 375 8.47 -11.43 -19.10
N ASN A 376 9.09 -12.52 -19.59
CA ASN A 376 10.40 -13.02 -19.17
C ASN A 376 10.51 -13.34 -17.66
N LEU A 377 9.40 -13.65 -17.00
CA LEU A 377 9.39 -14.11 -15.62
C LEU A 377 9.67 -15.61 -15.54
N ARG A 378 10.34 -16.02 -14.47
CA ARG A 378 10.28 -17.39 -13.97
C ARG A 378 9.51 -17.39 -12.65
N ILE A 379 8.42 -18.13 -12.59
CA ILE A 379 7.56 -18.25 -11.42
C ILE A 379 7.61 -19.70 -10.98
N VAL A 380 7.89 -19.91 -9.69
CA VAL A 380 7.96 -21.24 -9.08
C VAL A 380 7.13 -21.18 -7.81
N ASP A 381 6.10 -22.00 -7.72
CA ASP A 381 5.24 -22.13 -6.56
C ASP A 381 4.84 -23.59 -6.30
N GLU A 382 5.28 -24.12 -5.16
CA GLU A 382 4.95 -25.48 -4.73
C GLU A 382 3.56 -25.59 -4.07
N SER A 383 2.87 -24.46 -3.82
CA SER A 383 1.56 -24.44 -3.16
C SER A 383 0.39 -24.76 -4.10
N GLY A 384 0.59 -24.56 -5.41
CA GLY A 384 -0.39 -24.85 -6.46
C GLY A 384 -1.19 -23.63 -6.91
N GLN A 385 -0.89 -22.44 -6.40
CA GLN A 385 -1.50 -21.18 -6.86
C GLN A 385 -1.03 -20.84 -8.27
N GLU A 386 -1.84 -20.10 -9.02
CA GLU A 386 -1.53 -19.73 -10.38
C GLU A 386 -0.20 -18.95 -10.46
N GLY A 387 0.58 -19.25 -11.50
CA GLY A 387 1.77 -18.46 -11.79
C GLY A 387 1.37 -17.04 -12.19
N ILE A 388 0.41 -16.92 -13.10
CA ILE A 388 -0.12 -15.64 -13.59
C ILE A 388 -1.64 -15.75 -13.73
N SER A 389 -2.39 -14.84 -13.13
CA SER A 389 -3.84 -14.70 -13.31
C SER A 389 -4.19 -13.36 -13.95
N VAL A 390 -5.15 -13.39 -14.88
CA VAL A 390 -5.74 -12.20 -15.51
C VAL A 390 -7.25 -12.29 -15.40
N THR A 391 -7.82 -11.58 -14.43
CA THR A 391 -9.24 -11.67 -14.08
C THR A 391 -10.05 -10.56 -14.71
N VAL A 392 -11.36 -10.78 -14.87
CA VAL A 392 -12.32 -9.72 -15.22
C VAL A 392 -12.83 -9.03 -13.95
N GLY A 393 -13.25 -7.76 -14.07
CA GLY A 393 -14.05 -7.15 -13.01
C GLY A 393 -15.44 -7.80 -12.99
N GLY A 394 -16.08 -7.90 -11.83
CA GLY A 394 -17.44 -8.46 -11.70
C GLY A 394 -18.48 -7.75 -12.61
N ARG A 395 -19.68 -8.33 -12.79
CA ARG A 395 -20.72 -7.97 -13.79
C ARG A 395 -21.07 -6.46 -13.98
N SER A 396 -20.67 -5.56 -13.08
CA SER A 396 -20.82 -4.09 -13.19
C SER A 396 -19.52 -3.30 -13.48
N GLY A 397 -18.36 -3.97 -13.50
CA GLY A 397 -17.03 -3.39 -13.47
C GLY A 397 -16.31 -3.35 -14.82
N LYS A 398 -15.34 -2.44 -14.94
CA LYS A 398 -14.54 -2.26 -16.15
C LYS A 398 -13.69 -3.51 -16.40
N ASP A 399 -13.83 -4.10 -17.57
CA ASP A 399 -13.06 -5.29 -17.95
C ASP A 399 -11.55 -5.01 -17.93
N THR A 400 -10.77 -5.87 -17.27
CA THR A 400 -9.33 -5.97 -17.48
C THR A 400 -9.10 -6.28 -18.95
N ASN A 401 -8.27 -5.52 -19.65
CA ASN A 401 -8.18 -5.59 -21.11
C ASN A 401 -6.77 -5.36 -21.68
N ASN A 402 -6.57 -5.83 -22.91
CA ASN A 402 -5.33 -5.63 -23.68
C ASN A 402 -4.07 -6.08 -22.93
N VAL A 403 -4.16 -7.19 -22.20
CA VAL A 403 -3.05 -7.75 -21.43
C VAL A 403 -2.17 -8.63 -22.33
N ARG A 404 -0.87 -8.65 -22.08
CA ARG A 404 0.10 -9.47 -22.81
C ARG A 404 0.91 -10.29 -21.82
N VAL A 405 0.71 -11.60 -21.80
CA VAL A 405 1.48 -12.57 -21.01
C VAL A 405 2.40 -13.33 -21.96
N VAL A 406 3.69 -13.00 -21.96
CA VAL A 406 4.63 -13.40 -23.02
C VAL A 406 5.95 -13.95 -22.48
N ASN A 407 6.38 -15.11 -22.98
CA ASN A 407 7.73 -15.65 -22.71
C ASN A 407 8.03 -15.80 -21.20
N ASN A 408 7.03 -16.22 -20.42
CA ASN A 408 7.18 -16.54 -19.00
C ASN A 408 7.34 -18.04 -18.81
N ASP A 409 8.10 -18.45 -17.80
CA ASP A 409 8.26 -19.83 -17.34
C ASP A 409 7.48 -19.98 -16.03
N VAL A 410 6.31 -20.63 -16.09
CA VAL A 410 5.40 -20.88 -14.96
C VAL A 410 5.28 -22.38 -14.67
N ARG A 411 6.28 -23.17 -15.07
CA ARG A 411 6.36 -24.58 -14.66
C ARG A 411 6.60 -24.65 -13.16
N ASP A 412 6.04 -25.69 -12.54
CA ASP A 412 6.08 -25.84 -11.09
C ASP A 412 5.31 -24.70 -10.38
N SER A 413 4.22 -24.20 -10.98
CA SER A 413 3.17 -23.37 -10.37
C SER A 413 1.81 -23.76 -10.97
N GLY A 414 0.70 -23.15 -10.53
CA GLY A 414 -0.66 -23.39 -11.06
C GLY A 414 -0.91 -22.88 -12.49
N GLY A 415 0.13 -22.61 -13.28
CA GLY A 415 -0.01 -22.22 -14.69
C GLY A 415 -0.41 -20.76 -14.93
N ILE A 416 -1.16 -20.52 -16.02
CA ILE A 416 -1.66 -19.19 -16.41
C ILE A 416 -3.19 -19.28 -16.50
N TYR A 417 -3.88 -18.46 -15.72
CA TYR A 417 -5.33 -18.33 -15.73
C TYR A 417 -5.75 -17.01 -16.40
N VAL A 418 -6.75 -17.07 -17.30
CA VAL A 418 -7.19 -15.90 -18.07
C VAL A 418 -8.71 -15.93 -18.25
N GLU A 419 -9.37 -14.95 -17.67
CA GLU A 419 -10.79 -14.64 -17.90
C GLU A 419 -10.96 -13.54 -18.95
N SER A 420 -10.04 -12.56 -18.96
CA SER A 420 -10.14 -11.37 -19.82
C SER A 420 -10.15 -11.73 -21.32
N PRO A 421 -11.20 -11.33 -22.08
CA PRO A 421 -11.41 -11.68 -23.48
C PRO A 421 -10.49 -10.93 -24.48
N SER A 422 -9.59 -10.07 -24.01
CA SER A 422 -8.64 -9.35 -24.86
C SER A 422 -7.16 -9.59 -24.51
N THR A 423 -6.88 -10.63 -23.72
CA THR A 423 -5.51 -11.00 -23.33
C THR A 423 -4.76 -11.74 -24.46
N ILE A 424 -3.45 -11.60 -24.51
CA ILE A 424 -2.57 -12.35 -25.43
C ILE A 424 -1.66 -13.21 -24.57
N VAL A 425 -1.81 -14.53 -24.67
CA VAL A 425 -0.92 -15.52 -24.06
C VAL A 425 -0.07 -16.13 -25.17
N ARG A 426 1.25 -15.95 -25.13
CA ARG A 426 2.15 -16.53 -26.15
C ARG A 426 3.54 -16.84 -25.64
N ASP A 427 4.19 -17.83 -26.24
CA ASP A 427 5.58 -18.19 -25.99
C ASP A 427 5.90 -18.52 -24.51
N ASN A 428 4.88 -18.72 -23.66
CA ASN A 428 5.06 -19.10 -22.28
C ASN A 428 5.36 -20.60 -22.17
N VAL A 429 6.09 -20.98 -21.13
CA VAL A 429 6.41 -22.35 -20.78
C VAL A 429 5.70 -22.64 -19.46
N GLY A 430 4.59 -23.36 -19.52
CA GLY A 430 3.86 -23.82 -18.33
C GLY A 430 3.51 -25.30 -18.42
N ASP A 431 2.86 -25.82 -17.38
CA ASP A 431 2.30 -27.18 -17.32
C ASP A 431 0.96 -27.34 -18.07
N GLY A 432 0.51 -26.28 -18.75
CA GLY A 432 -0.80 -26.20 -19.43
C GLY A 432 -1.94 -25.95 -18.45
N ILE A 433 -3.18 -25.85 -18.96
CA ILE A 433 -4.39 -25.87 -18.12
C ILE A 433 -4.73 -27.29 -17.66
N ALA A 434 -4.22 -28.31 -18.37
CA ALA A 434 -4.25 -29.70 -17.97
C ALA A 434 -3.03 -30.44 -18.50
N SER A 435 -2.50 -31.40 -17.75
CA SER A 435 -1.43 -32.27 -18.21
C SER A 435 -1.49 -33.66 -17.58
N GLY A 436 -0.89 -34.64 -18.24
CA GLY A 436 -0.90 -36.02 -17.76
C GLY A 436 -0.29 -37.02 -18.74
N SER A 437 -0.54 -38.30 -18.47
CA SER A 437 -0.23 -39.41 -19.39
C SER A 437 -1.52 -40.18 -19.66
N VAL A 438 -1.72 -40.59 -20.91
CA VAL A 438 -2.84 -41.42 -21.32
C VAL A 438 -2.37 -42.55 -22.23
N THR A 439 -2.93 -43.74 -22.03
CA THR A 439 -2.70 -44.89 -22.91
C THR A 439 -3.59 -44.76 -24.14
N LEU A 440 -2.98 -44.71 -25.33
CA LEU A 440 -3.65 -44.89 -26.60
C LEU A 440 -3.83 -46.39 -26.85
N GLU A 441 -5.06 -46.88 -26.69
CA GLU A 441 -5.37 -48.31 -26.83
C GLU A 441 -5.41 -48.70 -28.32
N SER A 442 -4.68 -49.75 -28.68
CA SER A 442 -4.69 -50.29 -30.04
C SER A 442 -6.05 -50.93 -30.35
N GLY A 443 -6.58 -50.64 -31.55
CA GLY A 443 -7.88 -51.10 -32.03
C GLY A 443 -9.08 -50.33 -31.46
N ALA A 444 -8.87 -49.33 -30.60
CA ALA A 444 -9.91 -48.49 -30.04
C ALA A 444 -10.28 -47.30 -30.95
N ALA A 445 -11.51 -46.79 -30.78
CA ALA A 445 -12.03 -45.60 -31.46
C ALA A 445 -13.02 -44.86 -30.54
N PRO A 446 -12.62 -43.73 -29.90
CA PRO A 446 -11.31 -43.08 -29.98
C PRO A 446 -10.18 -43.93 -29.38
N ALA A 447 -8.93 -43.62 -29.71
CA ALA A 447 -7.74 -44.27 -29.17
C ALA A 447 -7.58 -44.00 -27.67
N ALA A 448 -7.95 -42.79 -27.24
CA ALA A 448 -8.06 -42.39 -25.85
C ALA A 448 -9.02 -41.20 -25.70
N ARG A 449 -9.54 -41.02 -24.48
CA ARG A 449 -10.27 -39.83 -24.05
C ARG A 449 -9.76 -39.45 -22.66
N VAL A 450 -9.46 -38.17 -22.46
CA VAL A 450 -9.20 -37.57 -21.16
C VAL A 450 -10.33 -36.60 -20.88
N GLU A 451 -11.08 -36.87 -19.82
CA GLU A 451 -12.28 -36.11 -19.45
C GLU A 451 -11.89 -34.86 -18.66
N ASP A 452 -12.71 -33.81 -18.77
CA ASP A 452 -12.68 -32.61 -17.92
C ASP A 452 -11.32 -31.87 -17.88
N ILE A 453 -10.70 -31.68 -19.05
CA ILE A 453 -9.42 -30.97 -19.17
C ILE A 453 -9.54 -29.43 -19.11
N ALA A 454 -10.76 -28.89 -19.18
CA ALA A 454 -11.07 -27.48 -18.96
C ALA A 454 -12.56 -27.30 -18.67
N GLU A 455 -12.94 -26.44 -17.73
CA GLU A 455 -14.33 -26.30 -17.27
C GLU A 455 -15.13 -25.28 -18.09
N HIS A 456 -14.48 -24.31 -18.75
CA HIS A 456 -15.19 -23.23 -19.42
C HIS A 456 -15.39 -23.45 -20.92
N GLY A 457 -16.65 -23.43 -21.38
CA GLY A 457 -17.03 -23.65 -22.79
C GLY A 457 -16.47 -22.64 -23.79
N SER A 458 -15.93 -21.52 -23.29
CA SER A 458 -15.34 -20.47 -24.10
C SER A 458 -13.83 -20.68 -24.35
N ALA A 459 -13.20 -21.68 -23.72
CA ALA A 459 -11.78 -21.95 -23.82
C ALA A 459 -11.34 -22.30 -25.26
N THR A 460 -10.20 -21.73 -25.69
CA THR A 460 -9.51 -22.15 -26.92
C THR A 460 -8.33 -23.03 -26.54
N LEU A 461 -8.33 -24.28 -26.99
CA LEU A 461 -7.38 -25.30 -26.54
C LEU A 461 -6.39 -25.70 -27.64
N ASP A 462 -5.16 -26.01 -27.25
CA ASP A 462 -4.13 -26.59 -28.12
C ASP A 462 -3.37 -27.71 -27.39
N LEU A 463 -2.81 -28.66 -28.14
CA LEU A 463 -2.21 -29.86 -27.59
C LEU A 463 -0.70 -29.90 -27.84
N ARG A 464 0.06 -29.94 -26.75
CA ARG A 464 1.45 -30.42 -26.76
C ARG A 464 1.45 -31.88 -26.30
N ALA A 465 1.82 -32.82 -27.17
CA ALA A 465 1.87 -34.23 -26.80
C ALA A 465 3.12 -34.95 -27.31
N GLN A 466 3.54 -35.97 -26.56
CA GLN A 466 4.72 -36.77 -26.85
C GLN A 466 4.49 -38.23 -26.47
N VAL A 467 4.75 -39.15 -27.41
CA VAL A 467 4.77 -40.59 -27.14
C VAL A 467 6.04 -40.93 -26.35
N THR A 468 5.91 -41.66 -25.25
CA THR A 468 7.04 -41.99 -24.37
C THR A 468 7.90 -43.15 -24.90
N THR A 469 7.29 -44.09 -25.63
CA THR A 469 7.97 -45.23 -26.27
C THR A 469 7.51 -45.37 -27.72
N VAL A 470 8.46 -45.26 -28.67
CA VAL A 470 8.16 -45.29 -30.10
C VAL A 470 8.13 -46.74 -30.62
N PRO A 471 7.04 -47.19 -31.28
CA PRO A 471 6.95 -48.53 -31.86
C PRO A 471 7.83 -48.66 -33.12
N ASP A 472 8.21 -49.90 -33.47
CA ASP A 472 9.02 -50.19 -34.67
C ASP A 472 8.22 -50.08 -36.00
N VAL A 473 6.92 -49.79 -35.90
CA VAL A 473 5.99 -49.65 -37.01
C VAL A 473 5.48 -48.21 -37.13
N PRO A 474 5.16 -47.72 -38.35
CA PRO A 474 4.59 -46.38 -38.52
C PRO A 474 3.27 -46.24 -37.78
N PHE A 475 3.09 -45.12 -37.08
CA PHE A 475 1.83 -44.74 -36.45
C PHE A 475 1.53 -43.27 -36.73
N ALA A 476 0.26 -42.91 -36.63
CA ALA A 476 -0.22 -41.53 -36.70
C ALA A 476 -1.51 -41.42 -35.90
N TRP A 477 -1.69 -40.29 -35.23
CA TRP A 477 -2.88 -39.97 -34.47
C TRP A 477 -3.27 -38.52 -34.75
N ASP A 478 -4.56 -38.24 -34.59
CA ASP A 478 -5.12 -36.90 -34.59
C ASP A 478 -5.80 -36.64 -33.25
N HIS A 479 -6.10 -35.38 -32.95
CA HIS A 479 -6.78 -35.01 -31.72
C HIS A 479 -7.88 -33.98 -31.99
N ARG A 480 -8.84 -33.93 -31.09
CA ARG A 480 -9.80 -32.83 -30.99
C ARG A 480 -10.11 -32.56 -29.53
N PHE A 481 -10.59 -31.36 -29.28
CA PHE A 481 -11.23 -31.00 -28.03
C PHE A 481 -12.75 -31.09 -28.22
N GLU A 482 -13.46 -31.67 -27.26
CA GLU A 482 -14.89 -31.92 -27.34
C GLU A 482 -15.59 -31.33 -26.12
N TRP A 483 -16.42 -30.30 -26.31
CA TRP A 483 -17.26 -29.73 -25.24
C TRP A 483 -18.41 -30.69 -24.93
N THR A 484 -18.51 -31.11 -23.68
CA THR A 484 -19.50 -32.10 -23.21
C THR A 484 -20.81 -31.45 -22.74
N GLY A 485 -20.78 -30.16 -22.45
CA GLY A 485 -21.86 -29.45 -21.73
C GLY A 485 -21.38 -28.90 -20.40
N ASP A 486 -20.48 -29.64 -19.73
CA ASP A 486 -19.99 -29.35 -18.38
C ASP A 486 -18.46 -29.13 -18.36
N GLY A 487 -17.76 -29.53 -19.44
CA GLY A 487 -16.31 -29.42 -19.57
C GLY A 487 -15.80 -29.76 -20.97
N TRP A 488 -14.52 -29.54 -21.23
CA TRP A 488 -13.82 -29.97 -22.43
C TRP A 488 -13.10 -31.28 -22.21
N ASP A 489 -13.26 -32.23 -23.13
CA ASP A 489 -12.47 -33.46 -23.18
C ASP A 489 -11.37 -33.36 -24.24
N LEU A 490 -10.22 -33.99 -23.99
CA LEU A 490 -9.23 -34.30 -25.03
C LEU A 490 -9.54 -35.67 -25.62
N VAL A 491 -9.87 -35.70 -26.91
CA VAL A 491 -10.13 -36.95 -27.64
C VAL A 491 -9.02 -37.19 -28.65
N ILE A 492 -8.40 -38.37 -28.59
CA ILE A 492 -7.30 -38.77 -29.47
C ILE A 492 -7.76 -39.93 -30.33
N GLU A 493 -7.55 -39.85 -31.65
CA GLU A 493 -7.97 -40.86 -32.61
C GLU A 493 -6.78 -41.39 -33.41
N TRP A 494 -6.80 -42.69 -33.71
CA TRP A 494 -5.82 -43.28 -34.62
C TRP A 494 -6.11 -42.87 -36.06
N GLU A 495 -5.15 -42.22 -36.71
CA GLU A 495 -5.08 -42.18 -38.17
C GLU A 495 -4.39 -43.44 -38.73
N SER A 496 -3.43 -43.97 -37.98
CA SER A 496 -2.70 -45.21 -38.28
C SER A 496 -2.29 -45.86 -36.96
N ASP A 497 -3.03 -46.89 -36.58
CA ASP A 497 -2.80 -47.70 -35.38
C ASP A 497 -1.59 -48.64 -35.59
N PRO A 498 -0.57 -48.62 -34.69
CA PRO A 498 0.60 -49.48 -34.78
C PRO A 498 0.31 -50.95 -34.45
N GLY A 499 -0.86 -51.28 -33.89
CA GLY A 499 -1.18 -52.64 -33.44
C GLY A 499 -0.64 -52.99 -32.04
N GLU A 500 -0.16 -52.00 -31.29
CA GLU A 500 0.23 -52.07 -29.89
C GLU A 500 -0.11 -50.76 -29.16
N ASP A 501 -0.39 -50.83 -27.86
CA ASP A 501 -0.76 -49.65 -27.07
C ASP A 501 0.42 -48.68 -26.95
N LEU A 502 0.17 -47.37 -27.01
CA LEU A 502 1.18 -46.33 -26.83
C LEU A 502 0.86 -45.44 -25.63
N GLU A 503 1.87 -45.13 -24.82
CA GLU A 503 1.76 -44.11 -23.76
C GLU A 503 2.05 -42.72 -24.33
N LEU A 504 1.10 -41.80 -24.18
CA LEU A 504 1.18 -40.42 -24.62
C LEU A 504 1.18 -39.47 -23.41
N ASN A 505 2.27 -38.75 -23.20
CA ASN A 505 2.27 -37.59 -22.31
C ASN A 505 1.61 -36.42 -23.05
N PHE A 506 0.73 -35.70 -22.39
CA PHE A 506 0.05 -34.55 -22.95
C PHE A 506 0.11 -33.34 -22.01
N VAL A 507 0.05 -32.18 -22.62
CA VAL A 507 -0.21 -30.88 -22.01
C VAL A 507 -1.22 -30.16 -22.90
N ALA A 508 -2.38 -29.82 -22.36
CA ALA A 508 -3.37 -28.97 -23.00
C ALA A 508 -3.07 -27.52 -22.62
N ASP A 509 -2.84 -26.69 -23.63
CA ASP A 509 -2.62 -25.26 -23.49
C ASP A 509 -3.87 -24.47 -23.82
N GLN A 510 -3.92 -23.23 -23.32
CA GLN A 510 -4.85 -22.21 -23.79
C GLN A 510 -4.07 -21.09 -24.49
N PRO A 511 -3.75 -21.23 -25.80
CA PRO A 511 -2.85 -20.30 -26.51
C PRO A 511 -3.52 -19.00 -26.99
N GLN A 512 -4.83 -18.87 -26.82
CA GLN A 512 -5.61 -17.73 -27.24
C GLN A 512 -6.68 -17.43 -26.20
N VAL A 513 -7.17 -16.21 -26.29
CA VAL A 513 -8.32 -15.75 -25.54
C VAL A 513 -9.60 -15.91 -26.34
N THR A 514 -10.71 -16.11 -25.61
CA THR A 514 -12.07 -16.20 -26.14
C THR A 514 -12.42 -14.98 -26.99
N ALA A 515 -12.39 -15.13 -28.31
CA ALA A 515 -12.76 -14.06 -29.22
C ALA A 515 -14.28 -13.96 -29.39
N GLY A 516 -14.90 -12.95 -28.75
CA GLY A 516 -16.17 -12.38 -29.21
C GLY A 516 -17.44 -13.16 -28.86
N LEU A 517 -17.65 -13.50 -27.59
CA LEU A 517 -18.95 -13.85 -27.05
C LEU A 517 -19.20 -13.03 -25.79
N VAL A 518 -20.14 -12.08 -25.88
CA VAL A 518 -20.86 -11.60 -24.70
C VAL A 518 -21.67 -12.81 -24.27
N ASN A 519 -21.32 -13.42 -23.14
CA ASN A 519 -22.11 -14.50 -22.59
C ASN A 519 -23.43 -13.89 -22.08
N GLU A 520 -24.48 -14.03 -22.89
CA GLU A 520 -25.82 -14.25 -22.34
C GLU A 520 -25.77 -15.64 -21.68
N THR A 521 -25.28 -15.72 -20.44
CA THR A 521 -25.39 -16.94 -19.65
C THR A 521 -26.63 -16.85 -18.81
N ASP A 522 -27.60 -17.71 -19.16
CA ASP A 522 -28.64 -18.22 -18.27
C ASP A 522 -28.02 -18.52 -16.90
N ASP A 523 -28.67 -17.96 -15.88
CA ASP A 523 -28.39 -18.13 -14.47
C ASP A 523 -28.53 -19.60 -14.08
N GLU A 524 -27.42 -20.20 -13.62
CA GLU A 524 -27.35 -21.35 -12.72
C GLU A 524 -25.86 -21.66 -12.54
N ASP A 525 -25.23 -21.08 -11.51
CA ASP A 525 -24.42 -21.82 -10.52
C ASP A 525 -23.68 -20.88 -9.54
N GLU A 526 -24.14 -20.97 -8.28
CA GLU A 526 -23.37 -20.98 -7.02
C GLU A 526 -22.21 -19.98 -6.84
N ASP A 527 -22.53 -18.69 -6.80
CA ASP A 527 -21.90 -17.79 -5.83
C ASP A 527 -22.91 -17.57 -4.69
N ASP A 528 -22.44 -17.39 -3.45
CA ASP A 528 -23.25 -16.92 -2.32
C ASP A 528 -23.70 -15.45 -2.55
N GLU A 529 -24.29 -15.17 -3.72
CA GLU A 529 -25.07 -13.98 -3.98
C GLU A 529 -26.30 -14.10 -3.09
N PHE A 530 -26.40 -13.19 -2.13
CA PHE A 530 -27.57 -13.02 -1.30
C PHE A 530 -28.81 -13.00 -2.22
N ASP A 531 -29.70 -13.99 -2.11
CA ASP A 531 -30.94 -14.10 -2.87
C ASP A 531 -31.87 -12.95 -2.44
N VAL A 532 -31.56 -11.77 -2.97
CA VAL A 532 -32.43 -10.61 -3.04
C VAL A 532 -33.69 -11.04 -3.74
N GLY A 533 -34.67 -11.43 -2.94
CA GLY A 533 -36.03 -11.76 -3.35
C GLY A 533 -36.69 -10.65 -4.18
N ASP A 534 -38.01 -10.68 -4.31
CA ASP A 534 -38.76 -9.80 -5.21
C ASP A 534 -38.44 -8.29 -5.02
N ARG A 535 -37.57 -7.73 -5.87
CA ARG A 535 -37.17 -6.31 -5.79
C ARG A 535 -38.27 -5.33 -6.20
N SER A 536 -39.46 -5.79 -6.56
CA SER A 536 -40.54 -4.89 -6.98
C SER A 536 -41.10 -4.08 -5.81
N PRO A 537 -41.66 -2.88 -6.07
CA PRO A 537 -42.22 -2.05 -5.02
C PRO A 537 -43.25 -2.78 -4.16
N GLY A 538 -43.14 -2.64 -2.84
CA GLY A 538 -43.99 -3.33 -1.87
C GLY A 538 -43.37 -3.39 -0.48
N VAL A 539 -44.21 -3.80 0.48
CA VAL A 539 -43.81 -3.93 1.90
C VAL A 539 -42.75 -5.02 2.02
N VAL A 540 -41.61 -4.67 2.59
CA VAL A 540 -40.53 -5.59 3.01
C VAL A 540 -40.97 -6.26 4.30
N ASP A 541 -41.29 -5.44 5.31
CA ASP A 541 -41.84 -5.93 6.57
C ASP A 541 -42.60 -4.82 7.31
N GLY A 542 -43.84 -5.13 7.67
CA GLY A 542 -44.68 -4.31 8.56
C GLY A 542 -45.01 -5.03 9.87
N PHE A 543 -44.30 -6.12 10.18
CA PHE A 543 -44.43 -6.91 11.41
C PHE A 543 -45.82 -7.53 11.66
N GLU A 544 -46.69 -7.56 10.64
CA GLU A 544 -48.07 -8.04 10.74
C GLU A 544 -48.20 -9.56 10.98
N ASN A 545 -47.10 -10.32 10.81
CA ASN A 545 -47.04 -11.73 11.19
C ASN A 545 -46.95 -11.92 12.73
N GLY A 546 -46.74 -10.84 13.49
CA GLY A 546 -46.72 -10.80 14.95
C GLY A 546 -45.52 -11.49 15.60
N ASN A 547 -44.44 -11.74 14.86
CA ASN A 547 -43.23 -12.39 15.37
C ASN A 547 -41.96 -11.87 14.66
N LEU A 548 -40.80 -12.43 15.03
CA LEU A 548 -39.49 -12.06 14.49
C LEU A 548 -38.73 -13.31 14.01
N ASP A 549 -39.45 -14.33 13.53
CA ASP A 549 -38.85 -15.61 13.16
C ASP A 549 -37.86 -15.46 11.98
N GLU A 550 -38.02 -14.41 11.17
CA GLU A 550 -37.16 -14.05 10.04
C GLU A 550 -35.95 -13.16 10.42
N TYR A 551 -35.80 -12.79 11.70
CA TYR A 551 -34.72 -11.93 12.18
C TYR A 551 -33.74 -12.67 13.08
N GLU A 552 -32.45 -12.44 12.85
CA GLU A 552 -31.36 -12.98 13.64
C GLU A 552 -30.62 -11.87 14.42
N GLY A 553 -29.85 -12.26 15.44
CA GLY A 553 -29.10 -11.35 16.29
C GLY A 553 -29.73 -11.15 17.66
N SER A 554 -29.84 -9.90 18.10
CA SER A 554 -30.32 -9.55 19.44
C SER A 554 -31.86 -9.49 19.57
N ALA A 555 -32.59 -10.43 18.94
CA ALA A 555 -34.06 -10.41 18.84
C ALA A 555 -34.77 -10.35 20.20
N ASP A 556 -34.19 -10.94 21.25
CA ASP A 556 -34.71 -10.90 22.62
C ASP A 556 -34.83 -9.49 23.22
N ASN A 557 -34.20 -8.47 22.62
CA ASN A 557 -34.33 -7.07 23.04
C ASN A 557 -35.44 -6.31 22.32
N TYR A 558 -36.14 -6.96 21.40
CA TYR A 558 -37.20 -6.37 20.60
C TYR A 558 -38.50 -7.15 20.76
N GLU A 559 -39.63 -6.44 20.66
CA GLU A 559 -40.96 -7.03 20.73
C GLU A 559 -41.83 -6.49 19.60
N VAL A 560 -42.46 -7.39 18.86
CA VAL A 560 -43.56 -7.05 17.93
C VAL A 560 -44.85 -6.97 18.74
N THR A 561 -45.48 -5.80 18.78
CA THR A 561 -46.61 -5.54 19.68
C THR A 561 -47.72 -4.76 19.01
N SER A 562 -48.96 -4.99 19.47
CA SER A 562 -50.15 -4.23 19.04
C SER A 562 -50.43 -3.01 19.93
N GLU A 563 -49.49 -2.63 20.79
CA GLU A 563 -49.62 -1.43 21.62
C GLU A 563 -49.18 -0.19 20.82
N ALA A 564 -49.91 0.92 20.91
CA ALA A 564 -49.52 2.17 20.26
C ALA A 564 -48.16 2.71 20.77
N PRO A 565 -47.38 3.45 19.96
CA PRO A 565 -47.67 3.85 18.58
C PRO A 565 -47.43 2.72 17.56
N ILE A 566 -48.22 2.74 16.48
CA ILE A 566 -48.13 1.89 15.28
C ILE A 566 -48.32 2.84 14.10
N ALA A 567 -47.43 2.80 13.11
CA ALA A 567 -47.47 3.71 11.97
C ALA A 567 -48.53 3.25 10.97
N GLU A 568 -48.49 1.97 10.57
CA GLU A 568 -49.41 1.34 9.63
C GLU A 568 -49.81 -0.05 10.16
N GLY A 569 -51.00 -0.54 9.81
CA GLY A 569 -51.41 -1.89 10.23
C GLY A 569 -51.83 -2.02 11.70
N ASN A 570 -51.45 -3.13 12.34
CA ASN A 570 -51.86 -3.53 13.70
C ASN A 570 -50.69 -3.84 14.63
N TYR A 571 -49.47 -4.00 14.10
CA TYR A 571 -48.28 -4.33 14.86
C TYR A 571 -47.12 -3.41 14.48
N SER A 572 -46.24 -3.13 15.42
CA SER A 572 -44.96 -2.46 15.17
C SER A 572 -43.86 -3.12 15.99
N LEU A 573 -42.62 -2.93 15.55
CA LEU A 573 -41.45 -3.39 16.28
C LEU A 573 -41.05 -2.35 17.33
N LYS A 574 -40.84 -2.80 18.57
CA LYS A 574 -40.38 -1.96 19.67
C LYS A 574 -39.11 -2.47 20.32
N GLY A 575 -38.13 -1.59 20.49
CA GLY A 575 -36.92 -1.85 21.25
C GLY A 575 -37.14 -1.70 22.76
N GLY A 576 -36.51 -2.57 23.55
CA GLY A 576 -36.50 -2.49 25.01
C GLY A 576 -35.32 -1.70 25.57
N VAL A 577 -35.36 -1.32 26.85
CA VAL A 577 -34.27 -0.57 27.52
C VAL A 577 -32.89 -1.26 27.53
N ASN A 578 -32.81 -2.54 27.15
CA ASN A 578 -31.55 -3.28 27.05
C ASN A 578 -30.91 -3.23 25.65
N SER A 579 -31.60 -2.70 24.62
CA SER A 579 -31.05 -2.64 23.25
C SER A 579 -29.99 -1.57 23.03
N ASP A 580 -29.74 -0.68 24.00
CA ASP A 580 -28.72 0.38 23.89
C ASP A 580 -27.28 -0.16 23.66
N ASN A 581 -27.00 -1.42 24.03
CA ASN A 581 -25.72 -2.07 23.75
C ASN A 581 -25.85 -3.37 22.94
N ALA A 582 -27.02 -3.59 22.35
CA ALA A 582 -27.26 -4.78 21.56
C ALA A 582 -26.53 -4.72 20.22
N THR A 583 -26.10 -5.89 19.74
CA THR A 583 -25.84 -6.09 18.31
C THR A 583 -27.14 -5.83 17.54
N PRO A 584 -27.08 -5.47 16.26
CA PRO A 584 -28.28 -5.38 15.43
C PRO A 584 -29.15 -6.63 15.49
N ILE A 585 -30.41 -6.45 15.11
CA ILE A 585 -31.24 -7.53 14.58
C ILE A 585 -31.36 -7.32 13.08
N VAL A 586 -31.15 -8.37 12.30
CA VAL A 586 -31.21 -8.31 10.84
C VAL A 586 -31.97 -9.51 10.31
N SER A 587 -32.83 -9.29 9.34
CA SER A 587 -33.36 -10.33 8.48
C SER A 587 -32.48 -10.40 7.25
N THR A 588 -31.89 -11.56 7.03
CA THR A 588 -31.06 -11.86 5.85
C THR A 588 -31.75 -12.84 4.90
N ASP A 589 -32.72 -13.59 5.42
CA ASP A 589 -33.63 -14.44 4.66
C ASP A 589 -35.02 -14.48 5.33
N GLY A 590 -36.00 -15.09 4.65
CA GLY A 590 -37.34 -15.32 5.20
C GLY A 590 -38.40 -14.26 4.89
N LEU A 591 -38.01 -13.02 4.57
CA LEU A 591 -38.94 -11.99 4.08
C LEU A 591 -39.20 -12.14 2.57
N GLU A 592 -40.31 -11.56 2.09
CA GLU A 592 -40.72 -11.67 0.68
C GLU A 592 -39.78 -10.92 -0.27
N ARG A 593 -39.17 -9.82 0.22
CA ARG A 593 -38.35 -8.90 -0.56
C ARG A 593 -37.34 -8.15 0.32
N TYR A 594 -36.25 -7.69 -0.28
CA TYR A 594 -35.20 -6.90 0.39
C TYR A 594 -34.79 -5.71 -0.48
N PRO A 595 -34.47 -4.53 0.11
CA PRO A 595 -33.88 -3.44 -0.63
C PRO A 595 -32.53 -3.83 -1.21
N SER A 596 -32.21 -3.27 -2.38
CA SER A 596 -30.95 -3.49 -3.07
C SER A 596 -30.51 -2.23 -3.77
N GLN A 597 -29.28 -2.22 -4.26
CA GLN A 597 -28.79 -1.10 -5.03
C GLN A 597 -29.66 -0.89 -6.29
N GLY A 598 -29.96 0.37 -6.58
CA GLY A 598 -30.96 0.77 -7.56
C GLY A 598 -32.39 0.85 -7.01
N THR A 599 -32.61 0.80 -5.69
CA THR A 599 -33.94 0.97 -5.09
C THR A 599 -34.00 2.21 -4.21
N THR A 600 -35.19 2.81 -4.14
CA THR A 600 -35.57 3.70 -3.04
C THR A 600 -36.45 2.90 -2.09
N PHE A 601 -36.11 2.90 -0.81
CA PHE A 601 -36.92 2.29 0.23
C PHE A 601 -37.12 3.25 1.39
N SER A 602 -38.20 3.06 2.13
CA SER A 602 -38.58 3.86 3.28
C SER A 602 -38.86 2.97 4.49
N ALA A 603 -38.82 3.59 5.67
CA ALA A 603 -39.29 2.99 6.90
C ALA A 603 -39.81 4.06 7.87
N GLU A 604 -40.81 3.70 8.64
CA GLU A 604 -41.33 4.53 9.72
C GLU A 604 -40.50 4.27 10.98
N ILE A 605 -39.76 5.29 11.43
CA ILE A 605 -38.87 5.21 12.58
C ILE A 605 -39.26 6.21 13.68
N GLY A 606 -39.07 5.81 14.94
CA GLY A 606 -39.39 6.67 16.08
C GLY A 606 -38.58 6.32 17.32
N PHE A 607 -38.56 7.24 18.27
CA PHE A 607 -37.93 7.06 19.58
C PHE A 607 -38.93 7.24 20.72
N THR A 608 -38.55 6.88 21.94
CA THR A 608 -39.37 7.11 23.14
C THR A 608 -38.56 7.82 24.22
N GLU A 609 -39.22 8.35 25.26
CA GLU A 609 -38.50 8.95 26.40
C GLU A 609 -37.55 7.95 27.09
N GLU A 610 -37.88 6.66 27.06
CA GLU A 610 -37.08 5.60 27.68
C GLU A 610 -35.96 5.09 26.77
N MET A 611 -36.07 5.31 25.46
CA MET A 611 -35.15 4.83 24.45
C MET A 611 -34.99 5.88 23.33
N PRO A 612 -34.03 6.81 23.46
CA PRO A 612 -33.91 8.01 22.63
C PRO A 612 -33.06 7.77 21.36
N HIS A 613 -33.29 6.63 20.69
CA HIS A 613 -32.46 6.19 19.57
C HIS A 613 -33.33 5.68 18.42
N MET A 614 -32.92 6.04 17.21
CA MET A 614 -33.53 5.61 15.96
C MET A 614 -32.44 5.18 14.99
N GLY A 615 -32.73 4.16 14.20
CA GLY A 615 -31.85 3.70 13.15
C GLY A 615 -32.42 2.55 12.34
N ILE A 616 -31.89 2.40 11.13
CA ILE A 616 -32.20 1.30 10.24
C ILE A 616 -30.90 0.71 9.72
N VAL A 617 -30.90 -0.60 9.60
CA VAL A 617 -29.82 -1.38 9.02
C VAL A 617 -30.27 -1.88 7.66
N PHE A 618 -29.42 -1.78 6.65
CA PHE A 618 -29.68 -2.29 5.31
C PHE A 618 -28.38 -2.77 4.66
N GLY A 619 -28.47 -3.53 3.56
CA GLY A 619 -27.29 -4.16 2.95
C GLY A 619 -26.61 -5.16 3.89
N ALA A 620 -27.34 -5.69 4.88
CA ALA A 620 -26.77 -6.55 5.92
C ALA A 620 -26.46 -7.95 5.40
N MET A 621 -25.26 -8.45 5.65
CA MET A 621 -24.92 -9.83 5.29
C MET A 621 -24.80 -10.74 6.49
N ASP A 622 -24.57 -10.15 7.65
CA ASP A 622 -24.81 -10.76 8.95
C ASP A 622 -25.01 -9.64 10.01
N VAL A 623 -25.05 -10.02 11.28
CA VAL A 623 -25.20 -9.09 12.41
C VAL A 623 -23.99 -8.18 12.67
N GLY A 624 -22.88 -8.38 11.95
CA GLY A 624 -21.61 -7.67 12.07
C GLY A 624 -21.23 -6.86 10.82
N ASP A 625 -21.84 -7.13 9.67
CA ASP A 625 -21.52 -6.50 8.39
C ASP A 625 -22.77 -5.93 7.69
N PHE A 626 -22.91 -4.60 7.70
CA PHE A 626 -24.10 -3.88 7.25
C PHE A 626 -23.89 -2.36 7.12
N HIS A 627 -24.79 -1.68 6.39
CA HIS A 627 -24.95 -0.22 6.47
C HIS A 627 -25.88 0.16 7.62
N LEU A 628 -25.56 1.27 8.31
CA LEU A 628 -26.37 1.79 9.41
C LEU A 628 -26.68 3.26 9.22
N ILE A 629 -27.97 3.58 9.22
CA ILE A 629 -28.45 4.96 9.38
C ILE A 629 -28.93 5.09 10.81
N ARG A 630 -28.57 6.19 11.48
CA ARG A 630 -29.00 6.45 12.85
C ARG A 630 -29.13 7.92 13.15
N LEU A 631 -29.96 8.25 14.13
CA LEU A 631 -29.91 9.57 14.78
C LEU A 631 -29.14 9.45 16.10
N GLU A 632 -28.01 10.14 16.19
CA GLU A 632 -27.13 10.12 17.37
C GLU A 632 -27.06 11.51 18.04
N ASN A 633 -27.03 11.50 19.37
CA ASN A 633 -26.77 12.68 20.19
C ASN A 633 -25.25 12.80 20.44
N LEU A 634 -24.62 13.82 19.86
CA LEU A 634 -23.16 13.90 19.75
C LEU A 634 -22.41 14.43 21.00
N TRP A 635 -23.08 14.74 22.12
CA TRP A 635 -22.45 15.49 23.22
C TRP A 635 -22.54 14.90 24.63
N SER A 636 -22.46 13.58 24.80
CA SER A 636 -22.37 12.97 26.14
C SER A 636 -20.97 12.91 26.76
N TYR A 637 -19.90 13.37 26.08
CA TYR A 637 -18.53 13.25 26.62
C TYR A 637 -17.93 14.53 27.23
N PHE A 638 -18.38 15.74 26.86
CA PHE A 638 -17.87 17.00 27.43
C PHE A 638 -18.90 18.15 27.32
N GLU A 639 -19.52 18.53 28.45
CA GLU A 639 -20.45 19.67 28.69
C GLU A 639 -21.96 19.44 28.53
N GLU A 640 -22.75 20.12 29.37
CA GLU A 640 -24.11 19.75 29.84
C GLU A 640 -25.29 20.51 29.17
N ASP A 641 -25.07 21.33 28.13
CA ASP A 641 -26.03 22.41 27.81
C ASP A 641 -26.69 22.43 26.40
N ASP A 642 -26.46 21.51 25.47
CA ASP A 642 -27.38 21.29 24.31
C ASP A 642 -27.04 19.99 23.55
N PRO A 643 -27.93 18.99 23.44
CA PRO A 643 -27.66 17.80 22.64
C PRO A 643 -27.93 18.05 21.15
N ASP A 644 -26.90 18.32 20.36
CA ASP A 644 -26.99 18.29 18.89
C ASP A 644 -27.32 16.85 18.45
N ILE A 645 -28.55 16.62 17.96
CA ILE A 645 -28.95 15.35 17.35
C ILE A 645 -28.54 15.42 15.88
N LYS A 646 -27.90 14.39 15.34
CA LYS A 646 -27.58 14.35 13.90
C LYS A 646 -28.04 13.06 13.26
N LEU A 647 -28.59 13.20 12.05
CA LEU A 647 -28.72 12.08 11.12
C LEU A 647 -27.31 11.65 10.68
N GLN A 648 -26.95 10.40 10.92
CA GLN A 648 -25.66 9.83 10.52
C GLN A 648 -25.87 8.63 9.62
N MET A 649 -24.99 8.54 8.61
CA MET A 649 -24.86 7.34 7.78
C MET A 649 -23.48 6.72 8.00
N LEU A 650 -23.47 5.43 8.29
CA LEU A 650 -22.28 4.59 8.45
C LEU A 650 -22.31 3.51 7.38
N ALA A 651 -21.51 3.69 6.33
CA ALA A 651 -21.40 2.79 5.19
C ALA A 651 -19.95 2.78 4.70
N GLY A 652 -19.38 1.62 4.34
CA GLY A 652 -17.98 1.53 3.89
C GLY A 652 -16.91 2.04 4.85
N GLY A 653 -17.22 2.09 6.15
CA GLY A 653 -16.35 2.69 7.16
C GLY A 653 -16.34 4.22 7.17
N ASP A 654 -17.09 4.85 6.27
CA ASP A 654 -17.33 6.28 6.22
C ASP A 654 -18.46 6.68 7.17
N VAL A 655 -18.25 7.74 7.94
CA VAL A 655 -19.29 8.37 8.77
C VAL A 655 -19.61 9.73 8.17
N LYS A 656 -20.86 9.94 7.75
CA LYS A 656 -21.36 11.24 7.28
C LYS A 656 -22.38 11.79 8.27
N ASP A 657 -22.19 13.05 8.66
CA ASP A 657 -23.14 13.81 9.48
C ASP A 657 -24.07 14.64 8.59
N GLY A 658 -25.37 14.53 8.83
CA GLY A 658 -26.41 15.39 8.27
C GLY A 658 -26.68 16.64 9.13
N VAL A 659 -27.74 17.37 8.75
CA VAL A 659 -28.23 18.54 9.50
C VAL A 659 -28.96 18.07 10.77
N ASP A 660 -28.86 18.88 11.83
CA ASP A 660 -29.64 18.69 13.06
C ASP A 660 -31.14 18.91 12.77
N PRO A 661 -31.99 17.88 12.88
CA PRO A 661 -33.42 18.05 12.66
C PRO A 661 -34.02 18.94 13.74
N GLU A 662 -34.97 19.81 13.37
CA GLU A 662 -35.75 20.55 14.37
C GLU A 662 -36.40 19.57 15.38
N ALA A 663 -36.67 20.06 16.60
CA ALA A 663 -37.05 19.24 17.76
C ALA A 663 -38.03 18.09 17.43
N LEU A 664 -37.54 16.86 17.51
CA LEU A 664 -38.32 15.64 17.34
C LEU A 664 -39.09 15.32 18.63
N GLU A 665 -40.30 14.79 18.52
CA GLU A 665 -41.14 14.44 19.67
C GLU A 665 -41.10 12.92 19.96
N PRO A 666 -40.90 12.49 21.23
CA PRO A 666 -40.93 11.08 21.59
C PRO A 666 -42.31 10.45 21.36
N GLY A 667 -42.33 9.26 20.77
CA GLY A 667 -43.55 8.48 20.52
C GLY A 667 -44.27 8.81 19.21
N GLU A 668 -43.66 9.64 18.35
CA GLU A 668 -44.11 9.89 16.98
C GLU A 668 -43.21 9.17 15.96
N PHE A 669 -43.82 8.68 14.89
CA PHE A 669 -43.11 8.08 13.75
C PHE A 669 -42.73 9.15 12.73
N HIS A 670 -41.58 8.97 12.12
CA HIS A 670 -41.00 9.81 11.07
C HIS A 670 -40.59 8.90 9.92
N GLU A 671 -40.84 9.34 8.69
CA GLU A 671 -40.47 8.57 7.50
C GLU A 671 -39.01 8.81 7.17
N LEU A 672 -38.22 7.74 7.15
CA LEU A 672 -36.83 7.75 6.70
C LEU A 672 -36.77 7.13 5.29
N VAL A 673 -36.46 7.94 4.30
CA VAL A 673 -36.30 7.52 2.90
C VAL A 673 -34.83 7.33 2.59
N VAL A 674 -34.49 6.21 1.97
CA VAL A 674 -33.14 5.82 1.56
C VAL A 674 -33.13 5.55 0.06
N GLU A 675 -32.47 6.42 -0.68
CA GLU A 675 -32.18 6.22 -2.10
C GLU A 675 -30.81 5.54 -2.23
N TRP A 676 -30.80 4.24 -2.51
CA TRP A 676 -29.57 3.48 -2.78
C TRP A 676 -29.34 3.42 -4.28
N SER A 677 -28.57 4.36 -4.82
CA SER A 677 -28.36 4.50 -6.26
C SER A 677 -27.45 3.41 -6.85
N GLN A 678 -27.52 3.18 -8.16
CA GLN A 678 -26.67 2.22 -8.90
C GLN A 678 -25.17 2.58 -8.91
N ASP A 679 -24.82 3.84 -8.59
CA ASP A 679 -23.43 4.32 -8.51
C ASP A 679 -22.90 4.26 -7.06
N ASP A 680 -23.58 3.53 -6.17
CA ASP A 680 -23.29 3.36 -4.74
C ASP A 680 -23.37 4.65 -3.91
N GLU A 681 -23.93 5.73 -4.48
CA GLU A 681 -24.36 6.90 -3.74
C GLU A 681 -25.64 6.56 -2.97
N ILE A 682 -25.63 6.82 -1.66
CA ILE A 682 -26.76 6.61 -0.76
C ILE A 682 -27.19 7.99 -0.25
N THR A 683 -28.40 8.39 -0.59
CA THR A 683 -29.04 9.59 -0.05
C THR A 683 -30.10 9.19 0.95
N VAL A 684 -30.01 9.76 2.14
CA VAL A 684 -30.92 9.50 3.26
C VAL A 684 -31.63 10.79 3.60
N THR A 685 -32.96 10.74 3.63
CA THR A 685 -33.82 11.88 3.90
C THR A 685 -34.80 11.52 5.00
N LEU A 686 -34.89 12.38 6.02
CA LEU A 686 -35.83 12.25 7.12
C LEU A 686 -36.97 13.25 6.93
N HIS A 687 -38.21 12.76 7.03
CA HIS A 687 -39.43 13.56 6.95
C HIS A 687 -40.15 13.62 8.30
N ASP A 688 -40.79 14.76 8.58
CA ASP A 688 -41.71 14.90 9.71
C ASP A 688 -43.04 14.16 9.48
N PRO A 689 -43.90 14.00 10.50
CA PRO A 689 -45.19 13.31 10.35
C PRO A 689 -46.18 13.97 9.36
N ASP A 690 -45.93 15.21 8.95
CA ASP A 690 -46.71 15.91 7.92
C ASP A 690 -46.11 15.72 6.51
N GLY A 691 -45.00 14.99 6.38
CA GLY A 691 -44.28 14.64 5.14
C GLY A 691 -43.26 15.68 4.68
N ALA A 692 -42.93 16.68 5.51
CA ALA A 692 -41.91 17.67 5.17
C ALA A 692 -40.50 17.17 5.48
N GLU A 693 -39.57 17.34 4.55
CA GLU A 693 -38.15 17.04 4.77
C GLU A 693 -37.58 17.93 5.87
N ILE A 694 -36.97 17.30 6.89
CA ILE A 694 -36.36 17.98 8.05
C ILE A 694 -34.85 17.74 8.17
N ALA A 695 -34.32 16.68 7.56
CA ALA A 695 -32.88 16.43 7.47
C ALA A 695 -32.54 15.57 6.25
N SER A 696 -31.35 15.75 5.69
CA SER A 696 -30.82 14.89 4.62
C SER A 696 -29.30 14.76 4.72
N VAL A 697 -28.77 13.61 4.30
CA VAL A 697 -27.35 13.32 4.18
C VAL A 697 -27.10 12.41 2.99
N THR A 698 -26.02 12.66 2.25
CA THR A 698 -25.57 11.82 1.15
C THR A 698 -24.16 11.33 1.43
N GLY A 699 -23.89 10.06 1.15
CA GLY A 699 -22.55 9.51 1.11
C GLY A 699 -22.48 8.29 0.18
N TYR A 700 -21.46 7.47 0.37
CA TYR A 700 -21.23 6.31 -0.49
C TYR A 700 -21.18 5.02 0.34
N GLY A 701 -21.63 3.92 -0.27
CA GLY A 701 -21.58 2.58 0.28
C GLY A 701 -20.17 1.98 0.30
N ASP A 702 -20.10 0.66 0.45
CA ASP A 702 -18.86 -0.13 0.40
C ASP A 702 -18.76 -0.98 -0.87
N GLY A 703 -19.55 -0.66 -1.88
CA GLY A 703 -19.70 -1.43 -3.12
C GLY A 703 -20.69 -2.60 -3.01
N ARG A 704 -21.38 -2.78 -1.88
CA ARG A 704 -22.47 -3.75 -1.77
C ARG A 704 -23.61 -3.39 -2.70
N THR A 705 -24.21 -4.40 -3.31
CA THR A 705 -25.31 -4.25 -4.27
C THR A 705 -26.64 -4.78 -3.75
N ALA A 706 -26.63 -5.44 -2.60
CA ALA A 706 -27.71 -6.24 -2.04
C ALA A 706 -27.48 -6.48 -0.55
N GLY A 707 -28.52 -6.89 0.18
CA GLY A 707 -28.38 -7.43 1.52
C GLY A 707 -29.67 -7.30 2.33
N GLY A 708 -29.62 -7.85 3.54
CA GLY A 708 -30.70 -7.88 4.49
C GLY A 708 -31.08 -6.51 5.04
N ILE A 709 -32.21 -6.48 5.73
CA ILE A 709 -32.74 -5.30 6.42
C ILE A 709 -32.80 -5.56 7.92
N GLY A 710 -32.75 -4.51 8.72
CA GLY A 710 -32.93 -4.66 10.16
C GLY A 710 -32.79 -3.37 10.91
N THR A 711 -32.40 -3.48 12.17
CA THR A 711 -32.27 -2.32 13.02
C THR A 711 -31.26 -2.51 14.15
N ARG A 712 -30.77 -1.38 14.68
CA ARG A 712 -29.84 -1.35 15.80
C ARG A 712 -30.16 -0.15 16.69
N ARG A 713 -30.39 -0.42 17.98
CA ARG A 713 -30.72 0.60 19.00
C ARG A 713 -31.99 1.39 18.69
N THR A 714 -32.92 0.87 17.89
CA THR A 714 -34.13 1.61 17.51
C THR A 714 -35.28 1.34 18.46
N ALA A 715 -35.96 2.40 18.90
CA ALA A 715 -37.08 2.25 19.82
C ALA A 715 -38.38 1.85 19.12
N LEU A 716 -38.67 2.44 17.97
CA LEU A 716 -39.87 2.18 17.18
C LEU A 716 -39.46 2.02 15.71
N LEU A 717 -39.89 0.93 15.08
CA LEU A 717 -39.72 0.66 13.65
C LEU A 717 -40.99 0.02 13.12
N ASP A 718 -41.44 0.49 11.96
CA ASP A 718 -42.64 -0.01 11.30
C ASP A 718 -42.55 0.24 9.78
N ASP A 719 -43.44 -0.41 9.03
CA ASP A 719 -43.68 -0.22 7.59
C ASP A 719 -42.44 -0.04 6.71
N ILE A 720 -41.53 -1.02 6.71
CA ILE A 720 -40.39 -1.01 5.80
C ILE A 720 -40.89 -1.34 4.39
N THR A 721 -40.68 -0.45 3.42
CA THR A 721 -41.24 -0.57 2.07
C THR A 721 -40.22 -0.22 1.00
N ILE A 722 -40.18 -0.98 -0.09
CA ILE A 722 -39.51 -0.56 -1.33
C ILE A 722 -40.50 0.31 -2.11
N ASP A 723 -40.15 1.57 -2.32
CA ASP A 723 -41.03 2.56 -2.96
C ASP A 723 -40.86 2.54 -4.48
N GLU A 724 -39.61 2.54 -4.95
CA GLU A 724 -39.25 2.64 -6.36
C GLU A 724 -38.02 1.79 -6.69
N VAL A 725 -37.95 1.36 -7.96
CA VAL A 725 -36.81 0.65 -8.54
C VAL A 725 -36.35 1.43 -9.78
N HIS A 726 -35.07 1.78 -9.82
CA HIS A 726 -34.47 2.69 -10.80
C HIS A 726 -33.68 1.98 -11.89
#